data_AF-A0A257M1D4-F1
#
_entry.id   AF-A0A257M1D4-F1
#
_cell.length_a   1.000
_cell.length_b   1.000
_cell.length_c   1.000
_cell.angle_alpha   90.00
_cell.angle_beta   90.00
_cell.angle_gamma   90.00
#
_symmetry.space_group_name_H-M   'P 1'
#
loop_
_entity.id
_entity.type
_entity.pdbx_description
1 polymer ?
#
loop_
_entity_poly.entity_id
_entity_poly.type
_entity_poly.pdbx_seq_one_letter_code
_entity_poly.pdbx_strand_id
1 'polypeptide(L)'
;MVFNSRWPTSSSGAIFPMTYSNDWFQRSPHTPDQPFPPLTPPGISNIAQWEFDGNPKIVAYAQMALKGLFKFDYPSIDWEKDWRCRNWIQAPPFYFGSGMYMSQDDTIAHTQRLDCPYILNFGPTTTFGVSKIVGQIGDKAFLGSGAPAYEQVTSAAMLELPTAPLSSLAGFSNMRINPGWLRADQLGSHLFVGRFSANGTASARASLWAAETKRVAYQSGVTGPGIGNSFMHPMLPRNDVYRFIDNSKSQDTLNRDNPSVTETIDTKVYCDYWDHVFLLNDALWDDYFVSSLADQTRPGATAERSLNANFDRLVANKAISNMRYNYNSGGQTPAKIKSDLQAANGYLKAAKHLVVDGMFNVNSTSVAAWQALFAGIRERQLVFRNDSGTVQTITVPSGKRIALSRFDTEVSDKEMTDAGLGVAMPDGSSGWSGVRFLDDAQIAKLAEECVKQVKRRGPFLNFSEFINRRLSNDDLGVMGALQSAIDYDDKAPDSQSINYRFKQAPGFMISQADLGTNSFATPEAAEGSRLAGIPGYIIQSDLLKPIANTLAVRDDTFRIRAYGESNDKTGKVVARAWCEAVVQRLPEYLDPTNDADVSSRLQDANGEFSNNSELSPTNSRFGRKFRIDSFRWLSASEV
;
A
#
# COMPACT_ATOMS: atom_id res chain seq x y z
N MET A 1 29.86 -6.33 -13.23
CA MET A 1 31.08 -5.51 -13.25
C MET A 1 31.07 -4.64 -12.01
N VAL A 2 32.17 -4.64 -11.26
CA VAL A 2 32.36 -4.05 -9.93
C VAL A 2 32.62 -2.55 -10.03
N PHE A 3 32.04 -1.74 -9.14
CA PHE A 3 32.70 -0.55 -8.60
C PHE A 3 32.41 -0.35 -7.11
N ASN A 4 33.50 -0.33 -6.34
CA ASN A 4 33.59 0.03 -4.92
C ASN A 4 33.20 1.50 -4.72
N SER A 5 32.31 1.78 -3.76
CA SER A 5 32.36 3.03 -2.98
C SER A 5 32.25 2.71 -1.50
N ARG A 6 33.41 2.69 -0.82
CA ARG A 6 33.49 2.70 0.65
C ARG A 6 33.24 4.14 1.11
N TRP A 7 32.14 4.38 1.81
CA TRP A 7 31.93 5.62 2.56
C TRP A 7 32.66 5.54 3.92
N PRO A 8 33.15 6.67 4.49
CA PRO A 8 34.01 6.64 5.67
C PRO A 8 33.21 6.40 6.95
N THR A 9 33.73 5.48 7.75
CA THR A 9 33.33 5.19 9.14
C THR A 9 33.62 6.37 10.07
N SER A 10 32.62 6.91 10.77
CA SER A 10 32.85 7.76 11.95
C SER A 10 32.72 6.93 13.22
N SER A 11 33.84 6.76 13.91
CA SER A 11 33.98 6.07 15.18
C SER A 11 33.49 6.93 16.35
N SER A 12 32.22 6.77 16.76
CA SER A 12 31.69 7.05 18.11
C SER A 12 30.16 7.11 18.04
N GLY A 13 29.47 6.13 18.64
CA GLY A 13 28.00 6.01 18.59
C GLY A 13 27.49 5.64 17.20
N ALA A 14 26.90 4.45 17.04
CA ALA A 14 26.47 3.95 15.73
C ALA A 14 25.34 4.80 15.14
N ILE A 15 25.70 5.84 14.39
CA ILE A 15 24.79 6.59 13.53
C ILE A 15 24.56 5.71 12.28
N PHE A 16 23.42 5.02 12.23
CA PHE A 16 22.95 4.45 10.98
C PHE A 16 22.75 5.59 9.96
N PRO A 17 23.16 5.42 8.68
CA PRO A 17 22.85 6.41 7.67
C PRO A 17 21.33 6.59 7.61
N MET A 18 20.85 7.82 7.78
CA MET A 18 19.42 8.15 7.91
C MET A 18 18.57 7.84 6.65
N THR A 19 19.16 7.23 5.63
CA THR A 19 18.62 7.10 4.28
C THR A 19 19.02 5.77 3.60
N TYR A 20 19.07 4.66 4.36
CA TYR A 20 19.50 3.38 3.81
C TYR A 20 18.40 2.68 2.97
N SER A 21 18.76 2.18 1.78
CA SER A 21 17.91 1.30 0.97
C SER A 21 18.14 -0.16 1.37
N ASN A 22 17.24 -0.72 2.18
CA ASN A 22 17.20 -2.17 2.41
C ASN A 22 16.31 -2.82 1.35
N ASP A 23 16.89 -3.68 0.52
CA ASP A 23 16.13 -4.63 -0.30
C ASP A 23 15.80 -5.84 0.57
N TRP A 24 14.56 -5.89 1.07
CA TRP A 24 14.09 -6.90 2.02
C TRP A 24 14.00 -8.31 1.43
N PHE A 25 14.09 -8.45 0.10
CA PHE A 25 13.88 -9.72 -0.61
C PHE A 25 15.11 -10.19 -1.40
N GLN A 26 16.18 -9.37 -1.52
CA GLN A 26 17.39 -9.80 -2.21
C GLN A 26 18.22 -10.80 -1.38
N ARG A 27 18.40 -12.00 -1.95
CA ARG A 27 19.65 -12.74 -1.81
C ARG A 27 20.67 -12.06 -2.72
N SER A 28 21.67 -11.40 -2.14
CA SER A 28 22.79 -10.88 -2.93
C SER A 28 23.46 -12.02 -3.70
N PRO A 29 23.73 -11.89 -5.01
CA PRO A 29 24.47 -12.89 -5.78
C PRO A 29 25.92 -13.08 -5.31
N HIS A 30 26.42 -12.23 -4.40
CA HIS A 30 27.78 -12.31 -3.85
C HIS A 30 27.86 -13.03 -2.49
N THR A 31 26.73 -13.37 -1.87
CA THR A 31 26.68 -14.12 -0.61
C THR A 31 25.49 -15.08 -0.62
N PRO A 32 25.59 -16.23 -1.32
CA PRO A 32 24.52 -17.22 -1.44
C PRO A 32 24.07 -17.82 -0.10
N ASP A 33 24.94 -17.78 0.91
CA ASP A 33 24.74 -18.41 2.22
C ASP A 33 24.26 -17.43 3.31
N GLN A 34 24.08 -16.14 3.00
CA GLN A 34 23.44 -15.19 3.92
C GLN A 34 21.95 -15.03 3.55
N PRO A 35 21.02 -15.53 4.39
CA PRO A 35 19.59 -15.46 4.09
C PRO A 35 19.01 -14.03 4.14
N PHE A 36 19.78 -13.03 4.62
CA PHE A 36 19.35 -11.65 4.76
C PHE A 36 20.50 -10.67 4.50
N PRO A 37 20.24 -9.48 3.90
CA PRO A 37 21.26 -8.43 3.83
C PRO A 37 21.64 -7.99 5.25
N PRO A 38 22.94 -7.92 5.59
CA PRO A 38 23.37 -7.41 6.88
C PRO A 38 23.03 -5.93 6.97
N LEU A 39 22.42 -5.50 8.09
CA LEU A 39 22.09 -4.10 8.35
C LEU A 39 23.34 -3.21 8.45
N THR A 40 24.52 -3.79 8.67
CA THR A 40 25.81 -3.09 8.78
C THR A 40 26.85 -3.61 7.77
N PRO A 41 27.77 -2.75 7.27
CA PRO A 41 28.83 -3.17 6.36
C PRO A 41 29.75 -4.26 6.93
N PRO A 42 30.40 -5.08 6.08
CA PRO A 42 31.35 -6.11 6.52
C PRO A 42 32.53 -5.50 7.30
N GLY A 43 32.86 -6.10 8.46
CA GLY A 43 34.06 -5.75 9.25
C GLY A 43 33.83 -4.99 10.56
N ILE A 44 32.57 -4.78 10.97
CA ILE A 44 32.23 -4.18 12.27
C ILE A 44 31.91 -5.30 13.27
N SER A 45 32.50 -5.26 14.46
CA SER A 45 32.42 -6.32 15.49
C SER A 45 31.05 -6.49 16.17
N ASN A 46 30.08 -5.63 15.87
CA ASN A 46 28.70 -5.71 16.36
C ASN A 46 27.75 -5.73 15.16
N ILE A 47 27.64 -6.90 14.52
CA ILE A 47 26.70 -7.12 13.44
C ILE A 47 25.30 -7.01 14.05
N ALA A 48 24.51 -6.00 13.65
CA ALA A 48 23.07 -6.06 13.85
C ALA A 48 22.55 -7.19 12.94
N GLN A 49 22.55 -8.40 13.47
CA GLN A 49 21.89 -9.53 12.86
C GLN A 49 20.38 -9.39 13.08
N TRP A 50 19.59 -10.02 12.24
CA TRP A 50 18.21 -10.30 12.60
C TRP A 50 18.21 -11.25 13.81
N GLU A 51 18.24 -10.68 15.02
CA GLU A 51 18.12 -11.44 16.25
C GLU A 51 16.64 -11.72 16.48
N PHE A 52 16.18 -12.87 16.00
CA PHE A 52 14.93 -13.48 16.46
C PHE A 52 15.30 -14.30 17.70
N ASP A 53 15.51 -13.64 18.83
CA ASP A 53 15.93 -14.22 20.12
C ASP A 53 14.84 -15.07 20.81
N GLY A 54 13.94 -15.69 20.06
CA GLY A 54 12.75 -16.38 20.58
C GLY A 54 11.70 -15.44 21.20
N ASN A 55 12.02 -14.14 21.35
CA ASN A 55 11.14 -13.10 21.85
C ASN A 55 11.09 -11.93 20.86
N PRO A 56 10.55 -12.11 19.64
CA PRO A 56 10.44 -11.01 18.69
C PRO A 56 9.54 -9.94 19.30
N LYS A 57 10.18 -8.92 19.88
CA LYS A 57 9.55 -7.62 20.06
C LYS A 57 9.24 -7.19 18.65
N ILE A 58 7.95 -7.13 18.32
CA ILE A 58 7.46 -6.75 16.99
C ILE A 58 8.29 -5.56 16.58
N VAL A 59 9.05 -5.70 15.50
CA VAL A 59 9.73 -4.55 14.93
C VAL A 59 8.66 -3.81 14.14
N ALA A 60 7.75 -3.17 14.87
CA ALA A 60 7.00 -2.05 14.35
C ALA A 60 8.07 -0.97 14.21
N TYR A 61 8.41 -0.66 12.96
CA TYR A 61 9.47 0.29 12.68
C TYR A 61 8.99 1.67 13.06
N ALA A 62 9.67 2.28 14.03
CA ALA A 62 9.43 3.66 14.41
C ALA A 62 9.97 4.55 13.29
N GLN A 63 9.07 5.07 12.49
CA GLN A 63 9.35 6.20 11.62
C GLN A 63 9.00 7.45 12.41
N MET A 64 9.95 8.36 12.53
CA MET A 64 9.61 9.71 12.97
C MET A 64 8.98 10.40 11.76
N ALA A 65 7.67 10.61 11.84
CA ALA A 65 6.90 11.18 10.75
C ALA A 65 6.55 12.62 11.11
N LEU A 66 7.25 13.57 10.49
CA LEU A 66 7.00 14.99 10.69
C LEU A 66 5.78 15.39 9.87
N LYS A 67 4.61 15.41 10.52
CA LYS A 67 3.39 15.99 9.95
C LYS A 67 3.03 17.23 10.72
N GLY A 68 3.56 18.37 10.31
CA GLY A 68 3.10 19.61 10.88
C GLY A 68 1.61 19.80 10.63
N LEU A 69 0.87 19.94 11.74
CA LEU A 69 -0.54 20.32 11.71
C LEU A 69 -0.72 21.80 11.33
N PHE A 70 0.35 22.59 11.46
CA PHE A 70 0.37 24.04 11.25
C PHE A 70 1.19 24.41 10.04
N LYS A 71 0.83 25.52 9.36
CA LYS A 71 1.61 26.12 8.28
C LYS A 71 3.03 26.41 8.78
N PHE A 72 4.03 26.00 8.02
CA PHE A 72 5.43 26.26 8.34
C PHE A 72 5.86 27.55 7.64
N ASP A 73 6.59 28.41 8.34
CA ASP A 73 7.12 29.68 7.84
C ASP A 73 8.66 29.60 7.87
N TYR A 74 9.38 30.11 6.87
CA TYR A 74 10.85 30.12 6.87
C TYR A 74 11.36 31.57 6.83
N PRO A 75 11.49 32.25 7.98
CA PRO A 75 11.90 33.64 8.04
C PRO A 75 13.32 33.90 7.55
N SER A 76 14.18 32.87 7.52
CA SER A 76 15.63 33.02 7.25
C SER A 76 16.00 33.15 5.77
N ILE A 77 15.08 32.87 4.85
CA ILE A 77 15.32 32.87 3.39
C ILE A 77 14.21 33.54 2.58
N ASP A 78 13.31 34.29 3.23
CA ASP A 78 12.19 35.01 2.58
C ASP A 78 11.26 34.08 1.76
N TRP A 79 11.16 32.81 2.17
CA TRP A 79 10.32 31.78 1.52
C TRP A 79 9.16 31.37 2.45
N GLU A 80 8.18 32.26 2.58
CA GLU A 80 6.96 32.07 3.40
C GLU A 80 5.92 31.15 2.72
N LYS A 81 6.23 29.87 2.44
CA LYS A 81 5.28 28.98 1.73
C LYS A 81 5.26 27.54 2.26
N ASP A 82 4.04 27.04 2.52
CA ASP A 82 3.75 25.67 2.93
C ASP A 82 3.52 24.79 1.69
N TRP A 83 4.50 23.95 1.35
CA TRP A 83 4.49 23.15 0.11
C TRP A 83 3.92 21.73 0.29
N ARG A 84 3.34 21.43 1.46
CA ARG A 84 2.84 20.08 1.76
C ARG A 84 1.54 19.81 1.00
N CYS A 85 1.49 18.68 0.30
CA CYS A 85 0.27 18.14 -0.28
C CYS A 85 -0.37 17.08 0.64
N ARG A 86 -1.62 16.71 0.38
CA ARG A 86 -2.34 15.64 1.08
C ARG A 86 -1.53 14.34 1.16
N ASN A 87 -0.90 13.95 0.05
CA ASN A 87 -0.36 12.61 -0.10
C ASN A 87 1.12 12.55 0.31
N TRP A 88 1.38 12.11 1.53
CA TRP A 88 2.73 11.72 2.00
C TRP A 88 3.48 10.75 1.08
N ILE A 89 2.74 9.94 0.32
CA ILE A 89 3.27 8.96 -0.63
C ILE A 89 4.00 9.64 -1.80
N GLN A 90 3.60 10.88 -2.13
CA GLN A 90 4.05 11.63 -3.30
C GLN A 90 4.51 13.05 -2.93
N ALA A 91 4.63 13.35 -1.64
CA ALA A 91 5.00 14.67 -1.16
C ALA A 91 6.52 14.84 -1.20
N PRO A 92 7.03 15.97 -1.73
CA PRO A 92 8.37 16.41 -1.44
C PRO A 92 8.42 16.78 0.04
N PRO A 93 9.43 16.30 0.77
CA PRO A 93 9.47 16.48 2.21
C PRO A 93 10.06 17.77 2.73
N PHE A 94 9.88 17.90 4.04
CA PHE A 94 10.49 18.86 4.95
C PHE A 94 11.99 19.03 4.73
N TYR A 95 12.42 20.29 4.69
CA TYR A 95 13.80 20.74 4.64
C TYR A 95 14.42 20.72 6.04
N PHE A 96 15.43 19.88 6.29
CA PHE A 96 16.21 19.92 7.54
C PHE A 96 17.50 20.73 7.34
N GLY A 97 17.38 22.03 7.07
CA GLY A 97 18.48 23.00 7.16
C GLY A 97 19.55 22.98 6.04
N SER A 98 19.68 24.11 5.35
CA SER A 98 20.80 24.59 4.51
C SER A 98 21.40 23.68 3.42
N GLY A 99 20.76 22.56 3.06
CA GLY A 99 21.45 21.51 2.30
C GLY A 99 21.21 21.43 0.79
N MET A 100 19.96 21.57 0.33
CA MET A 100 19.61 21.24 -1.06
C MET A 100 18.73 22.32 -1.68
N TYR A 101 19.22 22.87 -2.79
CA TYR A 101 18.74 24.12 -3.34
C TYR A 101 17.66 23.91 -4.40
N MET A 102 16.73 24.86 -4.42
CA MET A 102 15.51 24.78 -5.21
C MET A 102 15.66 25.50 -6.57
N SER A 103 14.84 25.16 -7.54
CA SER A 103 14.69 25.88 -8.82
C SER A 103 14.46 27.37 -8.56
N GLN A 104 14.98 28.26 -9.42
CA GLN A 104 14.60 29.69 -9.42
C GLN A 104 13.16 29.92 -9.87
N ASP A 105 12.56 28.92 -10.52
CA ASP A 105 11.14 28.94 -10.78
C ASP A 105 10.39 28.42 -9.55
N ASP A 106 9.95 29.38 -8.72
CA ASP A 106 9.16 29.16 -7.51
C ASP A 106 7.89 28.34 -7.77
N THR A 107 7.39 28.29 -9.01
CA THR A 107 6.19 27.52 -9.36
C THR A 107 6.47 26.02 -9.50
N ILE A 108 7.73 25.61 -9.73
CA ILE A 108 8.14 24.20 -9.85
C ILE A 108 9.16 23.79 -8.79
N ALA A 109 9.61 24.72 -7.95
CA ALA A 109 10.61 24.49 -6.92
C ALA A 109 10.21 23.35 -5.98
N HIS A 110 8.94 23.29 -5.57
CA HIS A 110 8.38 22.20 -4.76
C HIS A 110 8.38 20.84 -5.47
N THR A 111 8.47 20.80 -6.80
CA THR A 111 8.47 19.52 -7.55
C THR A 111 9.82 18.82 -7.44
N GLN A 112 10.87 19.56 -7.08
CA GLN A 112 12.16 18.96 -6.83
C GLN A 112 12.06 18.10 -5.58
N ARG A 113 12.41 16.83 -5.71
CA ARG A 113 12.33 15.80 -4.66
C ARG A 113 13.42 16.03 -3.62
N LEU A 114 13.28 17.13 -2.87
CA LEU A 114 14.36 17.87 -2.22
C LEU A 114 14.81 17.35 -0.85
N ASP A 115 14.22 16.29 -0.31
CA ASP A 115 14.72 15.63 0.90
C ASP A 115 14.02 14.27 1.09
N CYS A 116 14.18 13.63 2.25
CA CYS A 116 13.37 12.49 2.70
C CYS A 116 12.39 12.94 3.82
N PRO A 117 11.07 12.60 3.81
CA PRO A 117 10.08 13.14 4.77
C PRO A 117 10.24 12.72 6.22
N TYR A 118 11.21 11.87 6.46
CA TYR A 118 11.26 11.08 7.65
C TYR A 118 12.67 10.55 7.86
N ILE A 119 12.95 10.29 9.13
CA ILE A 119 14.09 9.50 9.53
C ILE A 119 13.54 8.15 9.97
N LEU A 120 13.99 7.09 9.31
CA LEU A 120 13.67 5.71 9.70
C LEU A 120 14.69 5.26 10.74
N ASN A 121 14.23 4.80 11.89
CA ASN A 121 15.09 4.16 12.87
C ASN A 121 14.61 2.75 13.19
N PHE A 122 15.57 1.88 13.46
CA PHE A 122 15.34 0.50 13.86
C PHE A 122 15.47 0.41 15.38
N GLY A 123 14.34 0.30 16.07
CA GLY A 123 14.32 0.19 17.52
C GLY A 123 12.90 0.24 18.10
N PRO A 124 12.77 0.02 19.43
CA PRO A 124 11.49 0.18 20.12
C PRO A 124 10.98 1.62 19.96
N THR A 125 9.65 1.79 19.85
CA THR A 125 8.95 3.09 19.73
C THR A 125 9.03 3.97 20.98
N THR A 126 9.93 3.66 21.91
CA THR A 126 9.96 4.30 23.22
C THR A 126 10.58 5.68 23.19
N THR A 127 10.27 6.51 24.19
CA THR A 127 10.84 7.86 24.35
C THR A 127 12.37 7.86 24.23
N PHE A 128 13.06 6.87 24.80
CA PHE A 128 14.53 6.74 24.72
C PHE A 128 15.08 6.34 23.34
N GLY A 129 14.27 5.67 22.51
CA GLY A 129 14.64 5.29 21.14
C GLY A 129 14.44 6.44 20.16
N VAL A 130 13.33 7.17 20.32
CA VAL A 130 12.97 8.33 19.47
C VAL A 130 13.76 9.59 19.86
N SER A 131 14.09 9.78 21.14
CA SER A 131 14.93 10.90 21.60
C SER A 131 16.36 10.88 21.06
N LYS A 132 16.83 9.72 20.57
CA LYS A 132 18.11 9.58 19.87
C LYS A 132 18.06 10.13 18.44
N ILE A 133 16.86 10.32 17.88
CA ILE A 133 16.63 10.82 16.53
C ILE A 133 16.37 12.33 16.58
N VAL A 134 15.45 12.77 17.45
CA VAL A 134 15.18 14.19 17.74
C VAL A 134 15.01 14.34 19.24
N GLY A 135 15.82 15.19 19.87
CA GLY A 135 15.83 15.37 21.33
C GLY A 135 14.56 16.00 21.93
N GLN A 136 13.52 16.22 21.13
CA GLN A 136 12.32 16.95 21.51
C GLN A 136 11.08 16.28 20.88
N ILE A 137 10.26 15.60 21.68
CA ILE A 137 9.02 14.92 21.27
C ILE A 137 7.84 15.61 21.95
N GLY A 138 6.68 15.63 21.29
CA GLY A 138 5.44 16.18 21.83
C GLY A 138 5.27 17.68 21.58
N ASP A 139 4.35 18.28 22.31
CA ASP A 139 3.85 19.66 22.19
C ASP A 139 4.88 20.75 22.54
N LYS A 140 6.11 20.36 22.89
CA LYS A 140 7.25 21.28 23.12
C LYS A 140 8.43 21.02 22.18
N ALA A 141 8.22 20.26 21.11
CA ALA A 141 9.26 19.99 20.12
C ALA A 141 9.54 21.23 19.26
N PHE A 142 10.82 21.61 19.16
CA PHE A 142 11.34 22.70 18.35
C PHE A 142 12.18 22.13 17.21
N LEU A 143 11.73 22.36 15.97
CA LEU A 143 12.37 21.86 14.74
C LEU A 143 13.31 22.90 14.08
N GLY A 144 13.62 24.01 14.75
CA GLY A 144 14.49 25.06 14.23
C GLY A 144 13.77 26.37 13.93
N SER A 145 14.50 27.37 13.43
CA SER A 145 13.96 28.71 13.16
C SER A 145 12.91 28.67 12.04
N GLY A 146 11.69 29.11 12.33
CA GLY A 146 10.59 29.21 11.36
C GLY A 146 9.39 28.29 11.63
N ALA A 147 9.61 27.19 12.36
CA ALA A 147 8.50 26.42 12.91
C ALA A 147 7.72 27.31 13.89
N PRO A 148 6.37 27.31 13.88
CA PRO A 148 5.60 27.80 15.03
C PRO A 148 6.17 27.14 16.30
N ALA A 149 6.18 27.85 17.43
CA ALA A 149 6.89 27.42 18.65
C ALA A 149 6.47 26.05 19.25
N TYR A 150 5.54 25.32 18.64
CA TYR A 150 4.90 24.10 19.15
C TYR A 150 4.46 23.15 18.02
N GLU A 151 5.35 22.74 17.11
CA GLU A 151 5.02 21.70 16.13
C GLU A 151 5.01 20.33 16.83
N GLN A 152 3.86 19.65 16.83
CA GLN A 152 3.74 18.35 17.50
C GLN A 152 4.48 17.27 16.69
N VAL A 153 5.59 16.79 17.26
CA VAL A 153 6.33 15.63 16.74
C VAL A 153 5.84 14.38 17.46
N THR A 154 5.25 13.46 16.70
CA THR A 154 4.67 12.21 17.21
C THR A 154 5.38 11.01 16.58
N SER A 155 5.62 9.95 17.36
CA SER A 155 6.15 8.70 16.82
C SER A 155 5.05 7.92 16.10
N ALA A 156 5.40 7.24 15.00
CA ALA A 156 4.47 6.41 14.25
C ALA A 156 5.13 5.10 13.83
N ALA A 157 4.40 4.00 13.99
CA ALA A 157 4.70 2.79 13.22
C ALA A 157 4.22 3.02 11.79
N MET A 158 5.04 2.70 10.79
CA MET A 158 4.69 2.91 9.37
C MET A 158 5.01 1.72 8.47
N LEU A 159 5.95 0.88 8.88
CA LEU A 159 6.27 -0.39 8.25
C LEU A 159 5.96 -1.50 9.24
N GLU A 160 5.41 -2.61 8.74
CA GLU A 160 5.24 -3.85 9.50
C GLU A 160 5.73 -4.99 8.64
N LEU A 161 6.74 -5.72 9.10
CA LEU A 161 7.00 -7.04 8.52
C LEU A 161 5.90 -8.00 8.99
N PRO A 162 5.20 -8.68 8.07
CA PRO A 162 4.14 -9.61 8.44
C PRO A 162 4.66 -10.68 9.42
N THR A 163 4.11 -10.68 10.64
CA THR A 163 4.42 -11.67 11.68
C THR A 163 3.48 -12.88 11.64
N ALA A 164 2.39 -12.76 10.87
CA ALA A 164 1.43 -13.80 10.55
C ALA A 164 1.27 -13.92 9.03
N PRO A 165 0.73 -15.05 8.51
CA PRO A 165 0.43 -15.19 7.09
C PRO A 165 -0.52 -14.09 6.62
N LEU A 166 -0.15 -13.38 5.55
CA LEU A 166 -0.98 -12.34 4.97
C LEU A 166 -2.30 -12.93 4.44
N SER A 167 -3.36 -12.14 4.54
CA SER A 167 -4.71 -12.50 4.10
C SER A 167 -5.12 -11.86 2.77
N SER A 168 -4.28 -11.03 2.16
CA SER A 168 -4.49 -10.41 0.84
C SER A 168 -3.25 -9.63 0.40
N LEU A 169 -3.20 -9.20 -0.88
CA LEU A 169 -2.14 -8.35 -1.41
C LEU A 169 -2.05 -7.00 -0.69
N ALA A 170 -3.17 -6.44 -0.24
CA ALA A 170 -3.21 -5.22 0.57
C ALA A 170 -2.49 -5.37 1.93
N GLY A 171 -2.17 -6.60 2.35
CA GLY A 171 -1.27 -6.87 3.47
C GLY A 171 0.15 -6.29 3.27
N PHE A 172 0.58 -6.11 2.01
CA PHE A 172 1.85 -5.47 1.66
C PHE A 172 1.74 -3.95 1.49
N SER A 173 0.59 -3.33 1.77
CA SER A 173 0.39 -1.89 1.60
C SER A 173 1.44 -1.04 2.34
N ASN A 174 1.90 -1.49 3.51
CA ASN A 174 2.95 -0.81 4.29
C ASN A 174 4.37 -1.07 3.79
N MET A 175 4.58 -2.01 2.87
CA MET A 175 5.91 -2.28 2.35
C MET A 175 6.40 -1.08 1.55
N ARG A 176 7.69 -0.77 1.72
CA ARG A 176 8.34 0.26 0.93
C ARG A 176 8.29 -0.11 -0.55
N ILE A 177 7.75 0.81 -1.35
CA ILE A 177 7.88 0.76 -2.80
C ILE A 177 9.19 1.44 -3.17
N ASN A 178 10.02 0.75 -3.95
CA ASN A 178 11.18 1.37 -4.56
C ASN A 178 10.72 2.07 -5.86
N PRO A 179 10.78 3.41 -5.97
CA PRO A 179 10.38 4.13 -7.17
C PRO A 179 11.35 3.94 -8.37
N GLY A 180 12.36 3.08 -8.23
CA GLY A 180 13.34 2.75 -9.25
C GLY A 180 14.75 3.17 -8.85
N TRP A 181 15.74 2.68 -9.60
CA TRP A 181 17.16 2.88 -9.28
C TRP A 181 17.82 3.91 -10.21
N LEU A 182 18.02 5.15 -9.73
CA LEU A 182 18.97 6.06 -10.35
C LEU A 182 20.41 5.69 -9.95
N ARG A 183 21.24 5.30 -10.92
CA ARG A 183 22.67 5.04 -10.65
C ARG A 183 23.45 6.35 -10.64
N ALA A 184 24.48 6.43 -9.79
CA ALA A 184 25.30 7.64 -9.67
C ALA A 184 26.07 7.97 -10.97
N ASP A 185 26.34 6.99 -11.84
CA ASP A 185 26.95 7.17 -13.16
C ASP A 185 26.00 7.80 -14.20
N GLN A 186 24.70 7.87 -13.89
CA GLN A 186 23.70 8.59 -14.69
C GLN A 186 23.59 10.07 -14.27
N LEU A 187 24.20 10.46 -13.15
CA LEU A 187 24.41 11.88 -12.81
C LEU A 187 25.48 12.44 -13.75
N GLY A 188 25.34 13.69 -14.20
CA GLY A 188 26.25 14.29 -15.18
C GLY A 188 27.75 14.12 -14.85
N SER A 189 28.57 13.77 -15.84
CA SER A 189 30.00 13.42 -15.68
C SER A 189 30.92 14.52 -15.13
N HIS A 190 30.44 15.76 -15.05
CA HIS A 190 31.15 16.90 -14.45
C HIS A 190 31.06 16.92 -12.91
N LEU A 191 30.38 15.94 -12.34
CA LEU A 191 30.10 15.85 -10.92
C LEU A 191 31.12 14.90 -10.20
N PHE A 192 31.90 15.38 -9.21
CA PHE A 192 32.96 14.66 -8.46
C PHE A 192 32.65 14.37 -6.97
N VAL A 193 32.59 13.10 -6.53
CA VAL A 193 32.32 12.74 -5.12
C VAL A 193 33.54 13.04 -4.23
N GLY A 194 33.52 14.11 -3.43
CA GLY A 194 34.62 14.50 -2.51
C GLY A 194 34.13 14.78 -1.09
N ARG A 195 34.94 14.62 -0.03
CA ARG A 195 34.51 14.77 1.39
C ARG A 195 34.09 16.21 1.74
N PHE A 196 33.08 16.35 2.61
CA PHE A 196 32.71 17.63 3.23
C PHE A 196 33.92 18.21 3.99
N SER A 197 34.31 19.44 3.68
CA SER A 197 35.33 20.17 4.45
C SER A 197 34.68 20.70 5.72
N ALA A 198 35.19 20.30 6.89
CA ALA A 198 34.72 20.82 8.18
C ALA A 198 34.99 22.34 8.36
N ASN A 199 35.80 22.93 7.49
CA ASN A 199 36.17 24.35 7.54
C ASN A 199 35.32 25.16 6.54
N GLY A 200 34.14 25.61 6.98
CA GLY A 200 33.39 26.85 6.61
C GLY A 200 33.06 27.20 5.15
N THR A 201 33.92 26.87 4.19
CA THR A 201 33.80 27.23 2.77
C THR A 201 33.49 26.00 1.94
N ALA A 202 32.20 25.80 1.63
CA ALA A 202 31.75 24.78 0.69
C ALA A 202 32.04 25.24 -0.75
N SER A 203 33.22 24.93 -1.30
CA SER A 203 33.48 25.23 -2.72
C SER A 203 32.42 24.59 -3.63
N ALA A 204 32.06 25.24 -4.75
CA ALA A 204 31.11 24.80 -5.81
C ALA A 204 31.10 23.29 -6.15
N ARG A 205 32.23 22.60 -5.91
CA ARG A 205 32.41 21.16 -6.10
C ARG A 205 31.71 20.26 -5.07
N ALA A 206 31.04 20.82 -4.06
CA ALA A 206 30.29 20.08 -3.04
C ALA A 206 28.86 19.68 -3.48
N SER A 207 28.37 20.16 -4.64
CA SER A 207 27.00 19.90 -5.15
C SER A 207 26.65 18.43 -5.35
N LEU A 208 27.64 17.53 -5.39
CA LEU A 208 27.37 16.09 -5.46
C LEU A 208 26.85 15.51 -4.17
N TRP A 209 27.24 16.04 -3.02
CA TRP A 209 26.60 15.59 -1.79
C TRP A 209 25.12 15.93 -1.80
N ALA A 210 24.74 17.07 -2.38
CA ALA A 210 23.33 17.40 -2.57
C ALA A 210 22.69 16.50 -3.65
N ALA A 211 23.30 16.32 -4.83
CA ALA A 211 22.74 15.46 -5.88
C ALA A 211 22.63 13.98 -5.45
N GLU A 212 23.60 13.48 -4.68
CA GLU A 212 23.62 12.14 -4.10
C GLU A 212 22.64 12.02 -2.93
N THR A 213 22.54 13.02 -2.05
CA THR A 213 21.50 13.07 -1.01
C THR A 213 20.12 13.07 -1.66
N LYS A 214 19.90 13.83 -2.73
CA LYS A 214 18.67 13.82 -3.55
C LYS A 214 18.43 12.46 -4.20
N ARG A 215 19.48 11.77 -4.66
CA ARG A 215 19.41 10.41 -5.22
C ARG A 215 18.94 9.42 -4.20
N VAL A 216 19.61 9.41 -3.05
CA VAL A 216 19.35 8.50 -1.95
C VAL A 216 17.99 8.81 -1.34
N ALA A 217 17.59 10.07 -1.21
CA ALA A 217 16.26 10.48 -0.76
C ALA A 217 15.15 10.03 -1.72
N TYR A 218 15.35 10.23 -3.03
CA TYR A 218 14.43 9.74 -4.06
C TYR A 218 14.28 8.22 -4.00
N GLN A 219 15.40 7.49 -3.91
CA GLN A 219 15.41 6.03 -3.82
C GLN A 219 14.95 5.50 -2.46
N SER A 220 15.01 6.32 -1.41
CA SER A 220 14.57 5.98 -0.06
C SER A 220 13.09 5.62 -0.01
N GLY A 221 12.31 6.00 -1.04
CA GLY A 221 10.87 5.74 -1.12
C GLY A 221 10.14 6.32 0.09
N VAL A 222 8.86 6.03 0.23
CA VAL A 222 8.14 6.22 1.50
C VAL A 222 7.64 4.85 1.91
N THR A 223 7.95 4.40 3.14
CA THR A 223 7.19 3.32 3.76
C THR A 223 5.77 3.82 3.94
N GLY A 224 4.83 3.29 3.16
CA GLY A 224 3.52 3.90 3.08
C GLY A 224 2.66 3.28 1.99
N PRO A 225 1.37 3.64 2.00
CA PRO A 225 0.33 2.79 1.50
C PRO A 225 0.18 2.83 -0.01
N GLY A 226 1.06 2.11 -0.71
CA GLY A 226 1.00 2.04 -2.17
C GLY A 226 0.16 0.87 -2.68
N ILE A 227 0.52 -0.38 -2.35
CA ILE A 227 -0.18 -1.56 -2.88
C ILE A 227 -1.63 -1.58 -2.38
N GLY A 228 -2.58 -1.57 -3.31
CA GLY A 228 -4.01 -1.53 -3.03
C GLY A 228 -4.60 -0.13 -2.85
N ASN A 229 -3.84 0.95 -3.00
CA ASN A 229 -4.36 2.32 -3.11
C ASN A 229 -4.06 2.86 -4.50
N SER A 230 -4.63 4.01 -4.89
CA SER A 230 -4.29 4.63 -6.18
C SER A 230 -4.29 6.14 -6.05
N PHE A 231 -3.47 6.65 -5.14
CA PHE A 231 -3.30 8.09 -4.96
C PHE A 231 -2.42 8.66 -6.08
N MET A 232 -3.02 9.46 -6.95
CA MET A 232 -2.30 10.12 -8.02
C MET A 232 -1.26 11.11 -7.48
N HIS A 233 -0.08 11.16 -8.11
CA HIS A 233 0.88 12.23 -7.87
C HIS A 233 0.38 13.53 -8.56
N PRO A 234 0.32 14.69 -7.87
CA PRO A 234 -0.15 15.96 -8.46
C PRO A 234 0.60 16.45 -9.70
N MET A 235 1.80 15.93 -9.93
CA MET A 235 2.61 16.28 -11.10
C MET A 235 2.17 15.53 -12.34
N LEU A 236 1.47 14.41 -12.22
CA LEU A 236 1.00 13.65 -13.38
C LEU A 236 -0.25 14.31 -13.99
N PRO A 237 -0.48 14.16 -15.30
CA PRO A 237 -1.78 14.44 -15.91
C PRO A 237 -2.75 13.27 -15.63
N ARG A 238 -4.06 13.54 -15.57
CA ARG A 238 -5.04 12.53 -15.16
C ARG A 238 -5.17 11.35 -16.14
N ASN A 239 -4.86 11.56 -17.40
CA ASN A 239 -4.97 10.57 -18.46
C ASN A 239 -3.66 9.85 -18.79
N ASP A 240 -2.59 10.06 -18.01
CA ASP A 240 -1.30 9.41 -18.23
C ASP A 240 -0.72 8.88 -16.91
N VAL A 241 0.20 7.94 -17.00
CA VAL A 241 0.98 7.38 -15.89
C VAL A 241 2.40 7.95 -15.84
N TYR A 242 2.75 8.81 -16.80
CA TYR A 242 4.07 9.40 -16.91
C TYR A 242 4.01 10.91 -17.17
N ARG A 243 5.01 11.64 -16.66
CA ARG A 243 5.29 13.01 -17.09
C ARG A 243 6.78 13.31 -16.95
N PHE A 244 7.33 13.95 -17.98
CA PHE A 244 8.63 14.60 -17.92
C PHE A 244 8.49 16.07 -17.48
N ILE A 245 9.29 16.48 -16.51
CA ILE A 245 9.42 17.88 -16.08
C ILE A 245 10.89 18.16 -15.82
N ASP A 246 11.47 19.14 -16.50
CA ASP A 246 12.87 19.51 -16.26
C ASP A 246 13.04 20.19 -14.89
N ASN A 247 13.27 19.37 -13.86
CA ASN A 247 13.54 19.78 -12.48
C ASN A 247 15.02 19.54 -12.11
N SER A 248 15.86 19.30 -13.11
CA SER A 248 17.26 18.90 -12.96
C SER A 248 18.18 20.04 -12.51
N LYS A 249 17.73 21.29 -12.68
CA LYS A 249 18.49 22.52 -12.41
C LYS A 249 18.19 23.08 -11.01
N SER A 250 19.22 23.33 -10.21
CA SER A 250 19.15 23.98 -8.89
C SER A 250 20.11 25.17 -8.80
N GLN A 251 19.88 26.08 -7.83
CA GLN A 251 20.80 27.19 -7.51
C GLN A 251 21.60 26.90 -6.25
N ASP A 252 22.78 26.33 -6.38
CA ASP A 252 23.53 25.85 -5.25
C ASP A 252 24.32 26.98 -4.57
N THR A 253 24.12 27.19 -3.27
CA THR A 253 24.93 28.17 -2.50
C THR A 253 26.38 27.69 -2.39
N LEU A 254 27.29 28.60 -2.73
CA LEU A 254 28.74 28.41 -2.71
C LEU A 254 29.39 28.74 -1.36
N ASN A 255 28.65 29.36 -0.43
CA ASN A 255 29.16 29.68 0.90
C ASN A 255 28.02 29.76 1.93
N ARG A 256 28.04 28.91 2.96
CA ARG A 256 27.00 28.91 3.99
C ARG A 256 27.04 30.17 4.87
N ASP A 257 28.22 30.76 5.05
CA ASP A 257 28.39 32.01 5.80
C ASP A 257 27.99 33.24 4.97
N ASN A 258 27.82 33.07 3.65
CA ASN A 258 27.27 34.09 2.76
C ASN A 258 26.29 33.46 1.75
N PRO A 259 25.05 33.17 2.19
CA PRO A 259 24.10 32.38 1.41
C PRO A 259 23.65 33.02 0.09
N SER A 260 23.93 34.33 -0.08
CA SER A 260 23.63 35.07 -1.30
C SER A 260 24.49 34.69 -2.51
N VAL A 261 25.60 33.95 -2.30
CA VAL A 261 26.50 33.52 -3.36
C VAL A 261 26.08 32.15 -3.86
N THR A 262 25.50 32.05 -5.06
CA THR A 262 24.98 30.80 -5.65
C THR A 262 25.53 30.51 -7.06
N GLU A 263 25.40 29.27 -7.52
CA GLU A 263 25.70 28.83 -8.89
C GLU A 263 24.62 27.88 -9.41
N THR A 264 24.27 27.99 -10.70
CA THR A 264 23.34 27.04 -11.33
C THR A 264 24.01 25.68 -11.55
N ILE A 265 23.45 24.62 -10.97
CA ILE A 265 23.89 23.23 -11.20
C ILE A 265 22.79 22.46 -11.93
N ASP A 266 23.18 21.71 -12.96
CA ASP A 266 22.26 20.85 -13.73
C ASP A 266 22.64 19.37 -13.53
N THR A 267 21.85 18.69 -12.71
CA THR A 267 22.05 17.27 -12.36
C THR A 267 21.72 16.31 -13.51
N LYS A 268 21.00 16.77 -14.55
CA LYS A 268 20.46 15.96 -15.66
C LYS A 268 19.55 14.80 -15.26
N VAL A 269 19.00 14.80 -14.04
CA VAL A 269 18.21 13.69 -13.49
C VAL A 269 17.00 14.20 -12.68
N TYR A 270 16.15 13.26 -12.23
CA TYR A 270 14.90 13.49 -11.46
C TYR A 270 13.71 14.06 -12.22
N CYS A 271 13.83 14.19 -13.55
CA CYS A 271 12.80 14.80 -14.39
C CYS A 271 11.58 13.91 -14.64
N ASP A 272 11.74 12.60 -14.44
CA ASP A 272 10.72 11.60 -14.75
C ASP A 272 9.80 11.34 -13.55
N TYR A 273 8.50 11.53 -13.75
CA TYR A 273 7.45 11.16 -12.81
C TYR A 273 6.70 9.96 -13.36
N TRP A 274 6.60 8.91 -12.56
CA TRP A 274 5.85 7.71 -12.87
C TRP A 274 4.77 7.50 -11.82
N ASP A 275 3.63 6.99 -12.23
CA ASP A 275 2.57 6.54 -11.34
C ASP A 275 2.90 5.14 -10.80
N HIS A 276 3.88 5.06 -9.90
CA HIS A 276 4.35 3.77 -9.36
C HIS A 276 3.23 2.95 -8.74
N VAL A 277 2.29 3.61 -8.08
CA VAL A 277 1.17 2.96 -7.40
C VAL A 277 0.21 2.37 -8.43
N PHE A 278 -0.13 3.12 -9.48
CA PHE A 278 -0.93 2.59 -10.59
C PHE A 278 -0.29 1.36 -11.22
N LEU A 279 0.98 1.48 -11.60
CA LEU A 279 1.74 0.43 -12.30
C LEU A 279 1.89 -0.84 -11.44
N LEU A 280 2.13 -0.70 -10.14
CA LEU A 280 2.20 -1.84 -9.23
C LEU A 280 0.86 -2.54 -9.07
N ASN A 281 -0.23 -1.78 -8.97
CA ASN A 281 -1.53 -2.43 -8.84
C ASN A 281 -1.92 -3.17 -10.13
N ASP A 282 -1.59 -2.59 -11.28
CA ASP A 282 -1.83 -3.20 -12.59
C ASP A 282 -1.07 -4.52 -12.73
N ALA A 283 0.19 -4.56 -12.28
CA ALA A 283 1.00 -5.76 -12.31
C ALA A 283 0.63 -6.82 -11.25
N LEU A 284 -0.01 -6.44 -10.14
CA LEU A 284 -0.21 -7.34 -8.99
C LEU A 284 -1.63 -7.87 -8.86
N TRP A 285 -2.66 -7.04 -9.00
CA TRP A 285 -4.02 -7.39 -8.56
C TRP A 285 -4.76 -8.35 -9.49
N ASP A 286 -4.34 -8.47 -10.75
CA ASP A 286 -4.96 -9.38 -11.72
C ASP A 286 -4.20 -10.71 -11.88
N ASP A 287 -2.90 -10.73 -11.56
CA ASP A 287 -2.03 -11.89 -11.77
C ASP A 287 -1.71 -12.66 -10.48
N TYR A 288 -1.80 -12.00 -9.32
CA TYR A 288 -1.44 -12.59 -8.03
C TYR A 288 -2.61 -12.61 -7.07
N PHE A 289 -2.61 -13.63 -6.20
CA PHE A 289 -3.48 -13.70 -5.04
C PHE A 289 -2.69 -14.27 -3.85
N VAL A 290 -3.20 -14.08 -2.64
CA VAL A 290 -2.57 -14.60 -1.42
C VAL A 290 -3.38 -15.79 -0.91
N SER A 291 -2.80 -16.99 -0.93
CA SER A 291 -3.43 -18.22 -0.44
C SER A 291 -3.44 -18.33 1.10
N SER A 292 -2.56 -17.58 1.77
CA SER A 292 -2.28 -17.70 3.21
C SER A 292 -1.78 -19.09 3.65
N LEU A 293 -1.42 -19.97 2.70
CA LEU A 293 -0.71 -21.22 2.94
C LEU A 293 0.77 -20.91 3.18
N ALA A 294 1.11 -20.65 4.43
CA ALA A 294 2.46 -20.27 4.84
C ALA A 294 2.88 -21.03 6.09
N ASP A 295 4.18 -20.98 6.36
CA ASP A 295 4.73 -21.38 7.63
C ASP A 295 4.28 -20.43 8.75
N GLN A 296 3.91 -20.97 9.91
CA GLN A 296 3.43 -20.27 11.09
C GLN A 296 4.32 -20.56 12.30
N THR A 297 5.60 -20.85 12.08
CA THR A 297 6.55 -21.08 13.19
C THR A 297 6.97 -19.80 13.90
N ARG A 298 6.62 -18.65 13.33
CA ARG A 298 6.95 -17.34 13.87
C ARG A 298 6.01 -16.96 15.02
N PRO A 299 6.47 -16.21 16.04
CA PRO A 299 5.69 -15.86 17.23
C PRO A 299 4.46 -14.95 17.03
N GLY A 300 3.98 -14.73 15.80
CA GLY A 300 2.71 -14.06 15.51
C GLY A 300 1.50 -15.01 15.44
N ALA A 301 1.71 -16.33 15.45
CA ALA A 301 0.64 -17.31 15.48
C ALA A 301 0.31 -17.76 16.92
N THR A 302 -0.97 -17.96 17.22
CA THR A 302 -1.41 -18.53 18.52
C THR A 302 -1.00 -19.99 18.69
N ALA A 303 -0.67 -20.68 17.60
CA ALA A 303 -0.13 -22.04 17.60
C ALA A 303 0.84 -22.22 16.45
N GLU A 304 2.03 -22.72 16.78
CA GLU A 304 3.09 -23.03 15.83
C GLU A 304 2.64 -24.10 14.82
N ARG A 305 2.78 -23.83 13.52
CA ARG A 305 2.53 -24.82 12.47
C ARG A 305 3.51 -24.68 11.32
N SER A 306 4.08 -25.79 10.87
CA SER A 306 4.89 -25.80 9.67
C SER A 306 4.04 -25.64 8.41
N LEU A 307 4.65 -25.18 7.32
CA LEU A 307 3.99 -25.16 5.99
C LEU A 307 3.42 -26.53 5.60
N ASN A 308 4.16 -27.62 5.85
CA ASN A 308 3.70 -28.98 5.56
C ASN A 308 2.46 -29.37 6.40
N ALA A 309 2.41 -28.98 7.67
CA ALA A 309 1.23 -29.21 8.50
C ALA A 309 0.01 -28.42 7.99
N ASN A 310 0.23 -27.24 7.41
CA ASN A 310 -0.83 -26.47 6.76
C ASN A 310 -1.32 -27.12 5.46
N PHE A 311 -0.45 -27.75 4.67
CA PHE A 311 -0.86 -28.59 3.55
C PHE A 311 -1.69 -29.80 4.00
N ASP A 312 -1.29 -30.47 5.08
CA ASP A 312 -2.05 -31.59 5.66
C ASP A 312 -3.46 -31.17 6.10
N ARG A 313 -3.60 -29.97 6.66
CA ARG A 313 -4.91 -29.41 7.02
C ARG A 313 -5.77 -29.14 5.79
N LEU A 314 -5.20 -28.52 4.75
CA LEU A 314 -5.91 -28.21 3.52
C LEU A 314 -6.49 -29.47 2.89
N VAL A 315 -5.66 -30.49 2.65
CA VAL A 315 -6.11 -31.72 1.98
C VAL A 315 -7.03 -32.59 2.86
N ALA A 316 -7.02 -32.37 4.17
CA ALA A 316 -7.98 -32.95 5.12
C ALA A 316 -9.28 -32.12 5.24
N ASN A 317 -9.48 -31.11 4.39
CA ASN A 317 -10.62 -30.19 4.41
C ASN A 317 -10.83 -29.52 5.79
N LYS A 318 -9.73 -29.19 6.47
CA LYS A 318 -9.75 -28.41 7.71
C LYS A 318 -9.47 -26.95 7.41
N ALA A 319 -10.04 -26.06 8.21
CA ALA A 319 -9.79 -24.62 8.09
C ALA A 319 -8.29 -24.31 8.06
N ILE A 320 -7.87 -23.51 7.09
CA ILE A 320 -6.52 -22.94 6.99
C ILE A 320 -6.51 -21.51 7.55
N SER A 321 -5.36 -20.81 7.50
CA SER A 321 -5.20 -19.46 8.05
C SER A 321 -6.27 -18.48 7.57
N ASN A 322 -6.57 -18.51 6.27
CA ASN A 322 -7.69 -17.76 5.72
C ASN A 322 -8.91 -18.68 5.61
N MET A 323 -9.83 -18.52 6.58
CA MET A 323 -11.03 -19.36 6.70
C MET A 323 -12.07 -19.12 5.59
N ARG A 324 -11.87 -18.13 4.71
CA ARG A 324 -12.74 -17.90 3.54
C ARG A 324 -12.44 -18.85 2.39
N TYR A 325 -11.26 -19.45 2.37
CA TYR A 325 -10.91 -20.47 1.39
C TYR A 325 -11.34 -21.86 1.84
N ASN A 326 -12.06 -22.53 0.96
CA ASN A 326 -12.43 -23.92 1.08
C ASN A 326 -11.60 -24.77 0.13
N TYR A 327 -11.33 -26.01 0.55
CA TYR A 327 -10.55 -26.95 -0.22
C TYR A 327 -11.32 -27.43 -1.46
N ASN A 328 -10.68 -27.34 -2.63
CA ASN A 328 -11.11 -28.00 -3.86
C ASN A 328 -10.14 -29.13 -4.21
N SER A 329 -10.64 -30.37 -4.28
CA SER A 329 -9.81 -31.52 -4.67
C SER A 329 -9.52 -31.54 -6.17
N GLY A 330 -10.36 -30.92 -6.99
CA GLY A 330 -10.28 -31.02 -8.45
C GLY A 330 -10.23 -32.46 -8.97
N GLY A 331 -10.82 -33.41 -8.22
CA GLY A 331 -10.78 -34.84 -8.54
C GLY A 331 -9.45 -35.55 -8.26
N GLN A 332 -8.45 -34.87 -7.70
CA GLN A 332 -7.15 -35.46 -7.37
C GLN A 332 -7.12 -36.02 -5.94
N THR A 333 -6.19 -36.95 -5.68
CA THR A 333 -6.01 -37.52 -4.34
C THR A 333 -5.29 -36.53 -3.40
N PRO A 334 -5.59 -36.53 -2.08
CA PRO A 334 -4.89 -35.71 -1.10
C PRO A 334 -3.36 -35.83 -1.17
N ALA A 335 -2.83 -37.04 -1.38
CA ALA A 335 -1.40 -37.29 -1.47
C ALA A 335 -0.77 -36.62 -2.71
N LYS A 336 -1.45 -36.65 -3.86
CA LYS A 336 -0.98 -35.99 -5.09
C LYS A 336 -0.96 -34.48 -4.93
N ILE A 337 -2.04 -33.90 -4.39
CA ILE A 337 -2.14 -32.46 -4.16
C ILE A 337 -1.05 -31.98 -3.20
N LYS A 338 -0.84 -32.71 -2.10
CA LYS A 338 0.24 -32.39 -1.15
C LYS A 338 1.60 -32.42 -1.84
N SER A 339 1.90 -33.45 -2.62
CA SER A 339 3.14 -33.56 -3.38
C SER A 339 3.31 -32.39 -4.36
N ASP A 340 2.25 -31.94 -5.02
CA ASP A 340 2.30 -30.84 -5.98
C ASP A 340 2.52 -29.49 -5.27
N LEU A 341 1.91 -29.27 -4.11
CA LEU A 341 2.11 -28.06 -3.30
C LEU A 341 3.51 -27.99 -2.67
N GLN A 342 4.13 -29.14 -2.39
CA GLN A 342 5.50 -29.24 -1.86
C GLN A 342 6.58 -29.02 -2.92
N ALA A 343 6.23 -29.09 -4.21
CA ALA A 343 7.19 -28.86 -5.29
C ALA A 343 7.68 -27.41 -5.32
N ALA A 344 8.83 -27.17 -5.95
CA ALA A 344 9.41 -25.83 -6.06
C ALA A 344 8.47 -24.81 -6.72
N ASN A 345 7.60 -25.25 -7.64
CA ASN A 345 6.56 -24.44 -8.29
C ASN A 345 5.16 -24.63 -7.69
N GLY A 346 5.04 -25.27 -6.52
CA GLY A 346 3.76 -25.54 -5.87
C GLY A 346 2.96 -24.27 -5.54
N TYR A 347 3.66 -23.15 -5.31
CA TYR A 347 3.04 -21.84 -5.11
C TYR A 347 2.22 -21.36 -6.32
N LEU A 348 2.58 -21.76 -7.54
CA LEU A 348 1.81 -21.46 -8.76
C LEU A 348 0.54 -22.32 -8.88
N LYS A 349 0.45 -23.41 -8.12
CA LYS A 349 -0.62 -24.41 -8.21
C LYS A 349 -1.64 -24.31 -7.08
N ALA A 350 -1.39 -23.49 -6.06
CA ALA A 350 -2.29 -23.39 -4.91
C ALA A 350 -3.72 -22.94 -5.30
N ALA A 351 -3.85 -22.05 -6.29
CA ALA A 351 -5.12 -21.45 -6.69
C ALA A 351 -6.20 -22.48 -7.06
N LYS A 352 -5.84 -23.54 -7.82
CA LYS A 352 -6.83 -24.52 -8.29
C LYS A 352 -7.45 -25.37 -7.18
N HIS A 353 -6.80 -25.37 -6.00
CA HIS A 353 -7.24 -26.12 -4.82
C HIS A 353 -7.99 -25.27 -3.80
N LEU A 354 -8.28 -24.01 -4.13
CA LEU A 354 -8.95 -23.06 -3.24
C LEU A 354 -10.17 -22.48 -3.94
N VAL A 355 -11.32 -22.51 -3.27
CA VAL A 355 -12.55 -21.83 -3.70
C VAL A 355 -13.07 -20.96 -2.58
N VAL A 356 -13.71 -19.85 -2.90
CA VAL A 356 -14.27 -18.92 -1.90
C VAL A 356 -15.77 -19.15 -1.81
N ASP A 357 -16.27 -19.40 -0.60
CA ASP A 357 -17.71 -19.43 -0.35
C ASP A 357 -18.24 -18.00 -0.16
N GLY A 358 -19.28 -17.64 -0.91
CA GLY A 358 -19.90 -16.32 -0.86
C GLY A 358 -19.00 -15.18 -1.36
N MET A 359 -18.25 -15.40 -2.44
CA MET A 359 -17.43 -14.35 -3.06
C MET A 359 -18.29 -13.13 -3.45
N PHE A 360 -17.85 -11.93 -3.11
CA PHE A 360 -18.57 -10.69 -3.31
C PHE A 360 -18.17 -10.00 -4.61
N ASN A 361 -19.12 -9.80 -5.51
CA ASN A 361 -18.87 -9.04 -6.74
C ASN A 361 -18.81 -7.53 -6.46
N VAL A 362 -17.65 -6.91 -6.70
CA VAL A 362 -17.44 -5.46 -6.52
C VAL A 362 -18.34 -4.63 -7.44
N ASN A 363 -18.90 -5.21 -8.50
CA ASN A 363 -19.88 -4.57 -9.36
C ASN A 363 -21.30 -4.53 -8.77
N SER A 364 -21.50 -5.03 -7.54
CA SER A 364 -22.79 -4.95 -6.85
C SER A 364 -23.22 -3.51 -6.64
N THR A 365 -24.46 -3.20 -7.06
CA THR A 365 -25.11 -1.90 -6.81
C THR A 365 -26.04 -1.92 -5.59
N SER A 366 -25.98 -2.98 -4.79
CA SER A 366 -26.76 -3.13 -3.56
C SER A 366 -26.02 -2.57 -2.35
N VAL A 367 -26.56 -1.52 -1.74
CA VAL A 367 -26.00 -0.91 -0.52
C VAL A 367 -25.98 -1.93 0.62
N ALA A 368 -27.06 -2.72 0.78
CA ALA A 368 -27.14 -3.74 1.82
C ALA A 368 -26.07 -4.83 1.65
N ALA A 369 -25.72 -5.18 0.40
CA ALA A 369 -24.67 -6.16 0.14
C ALA A 369 -23.27 -5.63 0.52
N TRP A 370 -22.96 -4.39 0.16
CA TRP A 370 -21.73 -3.71 0.58
C TRP A 370 -21.64 -3.55 2.10
N GLN A 371 -22.74 -3.15 2.75
CA GLN A 371 -22.81 -3.04 4.21
C GLN A 371 -22.59 -4.40 4.88
N ALA A 372 -23.16 -5.48 4.36
CA ALA A 372 -22.96 -6.83 4.87
C ALA A 372 -21.49 -7.29 4.74
N LEU A 373 -20.85 -7.00 3.61
CA LEU A 373 -19.42 -7.27 3.40
C LEU A 373 -18.56 -6.58 4.46
N PHE A 374 -18.74 -5.27 4.64
CA PHE A 374 -17.98 -4.50 5.62
C PHE A 374 -18.28 -4.92 7.07
N ALA A 375 -19.54 -5.16 7.41
CA ALA A 375 -19.91 -5.67 8.73
C ALA A 375 -19.31 -7.06 9.02
N GLY A 376 -19.05 -7.86 7.98
CA GLY A 376 -18.37 -9.15 8.07
C GLY A 376 -16.89 -9.06 8.46
N ILE A 377 -16.27 -7.87 8.39
CA ILE A 377 -14.89 -7.64 8.85
C ILE A 377 -14.74 -7.93 10.35
N ARG A 378 -15.82 -7.84 11.14
CA ARG A 378 -15.81 -8.15 12.59
C ARG A 378 -15.20 -9.52 12.94
N GLU A 379 -15.26 -10.48 12.01
CA GLU A 379 -14.72 -11.83 12.21
C GLU A 379 -13.18 -11.85 12.14
N ARG A 380 -12.56 -10.81 11.57
CA ARG A 380 -11.12 -10.59 11.65
C ARG A 380 -10.82 -9.74 12.89
N GLN A 381 -10.43 -10.43 13.95
CA GLN A 381 -10.01 -9.80 15.19
C GLN A 381 -8.63 -9.17 15.02
N LEU A 382 -8.52 -7.87 15.32
CA LEU A 382 -7.22 -7.21 15.44
C LEU A 382 -6.54 -7.61 16.74
N VAL A 383 -5.22 -7.59 16.73
CA VAL A 383 -4.40 -7.92 17.89
C VAL A 383 -3.35 -6.86 18.15
N PHE A 384 -2.92 -6.77 19.38
CA PHE A 384 -1.77 -5.96 19.82
C PHE A 384 -0.94 -6.79 20.80
N ARG A 385 0.26 -6.31 21.15
CA ARG A 385 1.02 -6.89 22.28
C ARG A 385 0.96 -5.95 23.47
N ASN A 386 0.66 -6.52 24.63
CA ASN A 386 0.74 -5.80 25.89
C ASN A 386 2.21 -5.66 26.35
N ASP A 387 2.42 -5.03 27.52
CA ASP A 387 3.75 -4.73 28.06
C ASP A 387 4.61 -5.98 28.35
N SER A 388 3.98 -7.13 28.57
CA SER A 388 4.66 -8.42 28.73
C SER A 388 5.01 -9.10 27.39
N GLY A 389 4.73 -8.45 26.25
CA GLY A 389 4.93 -8.99 24.91
C GLY A 389 3.91 -10.07 24.51
N THR A 390 2.85 -10.24 25.29
CA THR A 390 1.80 -11.24 25.03
C THR A 390 0.79 -10.68 24.03
N VAL A 391 0.42 -11.49 23.04
CA VAL A 391 -0.63 -11.13 22.07
C VAL A 391 -1.99 -11.06 22.77
N GLN A 392 -2.70 -9.96 22.56
CA GLN A 392 -4.02 -9.69 23.09
C GLN A 392 -4.94 -9.27 21.94
N THR A 393 -6.20 -9.69 22.01
CA THR A 393 -7.23 -9.27 21.04
C THR A 393 -7.76 -7.88 21.41
N ILE A 394 -7.90 -7.02 20.40
CA ILE A 394 -8.51 -5.70 20.57
C ILE A 394 -10.03 -5.88 20.65
N THR A 395 -10.62 -5.38 21.74
CA THR A 395 -12.07 -5.47 21.96
C THR A 395 -12.77 -4.32 21.24
N VAL A 396 -13.75 -4.63 20.40
CA VAL A 396 -14.61 -3.62 19.77
C VAL A 396 -15.54 -3.02 20.84
N PRO A 397 -15.52 -1.69 21.08
CA PRO A 397 -16.36 -1.07 22.09
C PRO A 397 -17.86 -1.18 21.81
N SER A 398 -18.68 -1.06 22.86
CA SER A 398 -20.13 -0.96 22.72
C SER A 398 -20.53 0.22 21.82
N GLY A 399 -21.48 0.01 20.92
CA GLY A 399 -21.90 0.97 19.91
C GLY A 399 -21.02 1.03 18.65
N LYS A 400 -19.92 0.26 18.60
CA LYS A 400 -19.10 0.05 17.41
C LYS A 400 -19.33 -1.36 16.85
N ARG A 401 -19.05 -1.54 15.56
CA ARG A 401 -19.35 -2.76 14.82
C ARG A 401 -18.11 -3.52 14.39
N ILE A 402 -17.10 -2.83 13.88
CA ILE A 402 -15.84 -3.42 13.41
C ILE A 402 -14.64 -2.64 13.93
N ALA A 403 -13.48 -3.29 13.96
CA ALA A 403 -12.19 -2.66 14.10
C ALA A 403 -11.41 -2.81 12.79
N LEU A 404 -10.75 -1.74 12.37
CA LEU A 404 -9.86 -1.70 11.22
C LEU A 404 -8.48 -1.24 11.67
N SER A 405 -7.48 -1.76 10.98
CA SER A 405 -6.16 -1.17 10.99
C SER A 405 -5.37 -1.56 9.76
N ARG A 406 -4.34 -0.76 9.49
CA ARG A 406 -3.32 -1.04 8.50
C ARG A 406 -2.35 -2.12 8.95
N PHE A 407 -2.10 -2.27 10.25
CA PHE A 407 -1.18 -3.28 10.77
C PHE A 407 -1.93 -4.57 11.16
N ASP A 408 -1.27 -5.72 10.99
CA ASP A 408 -1.74 -7.01 11.47
C ASP A 408 -1.54 -7.13 12.99
N THR A 409 -0.48 -6.51 13.52
CA THR A 409 -0.29 -6.34 14.96
C THR A 409 -0.08 -4.87 15.33
N GLU A 410 -1.01 -4.35 16.12
CA GLU A 410 -1.01 -2.95 16.54
C GLU A 410 -0.01 -2.66 17.65
N VAL A 411 0.43 -1.40 17.69
CA VAL A 411 1.25 -0.84 18.77
C VAL A 411 0.44 -0.51 20.02
N SER A 412 -0.88 -0.43 19.90
CA SER A 412 -1.81 -0.13 20.99
C SER A 412 -3.20 -0.68 20.67
N ASP A 413 -4.01 -0.95 21.70
CA ASP A 413 -5.42 -1.29 21.59
C ASP A 413 -6.34 -0.06 21.47
N LYS A 414 -5.79 1.14 21.59
CA LYS A 414 -6.56 2.39 21.64
C LYS A 414 -6.76 2.98 20.26
N GLU A 415 -7.99 3.42 19.98
CA GLU A 415 -8.28 4.32 18.87
C GLU A 415 -7.90 5.76 19.24
N MET A 416 -7.30 6.47 18.30
CA MET A 416 -6.87 7.86 18.47
C MET A 416 -8.05 8.84 18.57
N THR A 417 -8.11 9.62 19.65
CA THR A 417 -9.16 10.64 19.84
C THR A 417 -8.80 12.01 19.25
N ASP A 418 -7.50 12.33 19.17
CA ASP A 418 -6.98 13.57 18.58
C ASP A 418 -5.76 13.22 17.71
N ALA A 419 -5.81 13.65 16.44
CA ALA A 419 -4.76 13.36 15.47
C ALA A 419 -3.44 14.08 15.74
N GLY A 420 -3.46 15.21 16.43
CA GLY A 420 -2.23 15.89 16.83
C GLY A 420 -1.54 15.21 17.99
N LEU A 421 -2.32 14.74 18.97
CA LEU A 421 -1.77 14.18 20.21
C LEU A 421 -1.51 12.67 20.12
N GLY A 422 -2.19 11.93 19.25
CA GLY A 422 -2.08 10.47 19.21
C GLY A 422 -2.73 9.80 20.41
N VAL A 423 -2.17 8.65 20.81
CA VAL A 423 -2.59 7.90 22.01
C VAL A 423 -1.42 7.81 23.00
N ALA A 424 -1.76 7.79 24.29
CA ALA A 424 -0.81 7.47 25.34
C ALA A 424 -0.39 6.00 25.25
N MET A 425 0.89 5.78 24.99
CA MET A 425 1.54 4.47 24.95
C MET A 425 1.89 3.99 26.36
N PRO A 426 2.06 2.67 26.57
CA PRO A 426 2.35 2.13 27.90
C PRO A 426 3.66 2.63 28.53
N ASP A 427 4.63 3.03 27.70
CA ASP A 427 5.90 3.59 28.14
C ASP A 427 5.83 5.09 28.52
N GLY A 428 4.63 5.68 28.50
CA GLY A 428 4.38 7.08 28.79
C GLY A 428 4.62 8.03 27.61
N SER A 429 5.05 7.52 26.46
CA SER A 429 5.14 8.32 25.22
C SER A 429 3.76 8.54 24.59
N SER A 430 3.68 9.47 23.65
CA SER A 430 2.51 9.62 22.76
C SER A 430 2.88 9.19 21.35
N GLY A 431 2.01 8.40 20.73
CA GLY A 431 2.24 7.83 19.40
C GLY A 431 0.94 7.66 18.63
N TRP A 432 1.03 7.58 17.30
CA TRP A 432 -0.14 7.24 16.50
C TRP A 432 -0.44 5.75 16.53
N SER A 433 -1.68 5.40 16.87
CA SER A 433 -2.23 4.04 16.77
C SER A 433 -2.95 3.85 15.44
N GLY A 434 -2.86 2.65 14.87
CA GLY A 434 -3.55 2.28 13.64
C GLY A 434 -5.02 1.90 13.84
N VAL A 435 -5.43 1.63 15.09
CA VAL A 435 -6.78 1.16 15.44
C VAL A 435 -7.83 2.19 15.09
N ARG A 436 -8.87 1.75 14.36
CA ARG A 436 -10.11 2.50 14.14
C ARG A 436 -11.34 1.63 14.37
N PHE A 437 -12.33 2.20 15.06
CA PHE A 437 -13.62 1.57 15.27
C PHE A 437 -14.69 2.27 14.45
N LEU A 438 -15.43 1.51 13.65
CA LEU A 438 -16.56 2.04 12.86
C LEU A 438 -17.89 1.55 13.45
N ASP A 439 -18.87 2.44 13.53
CA ASP A 439 -20.26 2.10 13.86
C ASP A 439 -21.10 1.78 12.61
N ASP A 440 -22.33 1.33 12.81
CA ASP A 440 -23.23 0.94 11.72
C ASP A 440 -23.59 2.11 10.80
N ALA A 441 -23.65 3.35 11.31
CA ALA A 441 -23.96 4.52 10.49
C ALA A 441 -22.80 4.86 9.54
N GLN A 442 -21.56 4.83 10.04
CA GLN A 442 -20.36 4.99 9.25
C GLN A 442 -20.23 3.89 8.17
N ILE A 443 -20.55 2.64 8.51
CA ILE A 443 -20.50 1.51 7.56
C ILE A 443 -21.59 1.65 6.49
N ALA A 444 -22.82 2.02 6.87
CA ALA A 444 -23.91 2.24 5.92
C ALA A 444 -23.56 3.37 4.95
N LYS A 445 -23.03 4.48 5.47
CA LYS A 445 -22.60 5.61 4.65
C LYS A 445 -21.49 5.23 3.66
N LEU A 446 -20.47 4.50 4.13
CA LEU A 446 -19.41 3.98 3.25
C LEU A 446 -19.98 3.07 2.14
N ALA A 447 -20.93 2.18 2.47
CA ALA A 447 -21.58 1.31 1.50
C ALA A 447 -22.36 2.09 0.42
N GLU A 448 -23.07 3.15 0.81
CA GLU A 448 -23.76 4.04 -0.13
C GLU A 448 -22.78 4.71 -1.11
N GLU A 449 -21.66 5.25 -0.59
CA GLU A 449 -20.65 5.91 -1.42
C GLU A 449 -19.92 4.90 -2.32
N CYS A 450 -19.67 3.67 -1.87
CA CYS A 450 -19.18 2.59 -2.73
C CYS A 450 -20.13 2.31 -3.91
N VAL A 451 -21.43 2.18 -3.66
CA VAL A 451 -22.42 1.96 -4.73
C VAL A 451 -22.45 3.12 -5.72
N LYS A 452 -22.28 4.37 -5.27
CA LYS A 452 -22.16 5.51 -6.19
C LYS A 452 -20.92 5.37 -7.08
N GLN A 453 -19.77 4.99 -6.52
CA GLN A 453 -18.54 4.79 -7.30
C GLN A 453 -18.68 3.63 -8.29
N VAL A 454 -19.32 2.53 -7.89
CA VAL A 454 -19.65 1.41 -8.78
C VAL A 454 -20.57 1.85 -9.91
N LYS A 455 -21.58 2.69 -9.67
CA LYS A 455 -22.45 3.20 -10.74
C LYS A 455 -21.75 4.15 -11.70
N ARG A 456 -20.75 4.90 -11.22
CA ARG A 456 -19.97 5.86 -12.04
C ARG A 456 -18.86 5.18 -12.86
N ARG A 457 -18.27 4.11 -12.32
CA ARG A 457 -17.08 3.44 -12.88
C ARG A 457 -17.38 2.03 -13.40
N GLY A 458 -18.37 1.35 -12.88
CA GLY A 458 -18.65 -0.03 -13.22
C GLY A 458 -19.34 -0.23 -14.59
N PRO A 459 -19.43 -1.48 -15.06
CA PRO A 459 -18.82 -2.65 -14.43
C PRO A 459 -17.31 -2.69 -14.65
N PHE A 460 -16.56 -2.93 -13.56
CA PHE A 460 -15.12 -3.19 -13.60
C PHE A 460 -14.85 -4.55 -14.24
N LEU A 461 -13.92 -4.61 -15.18
CA LEU A 461 -13.61 -5.85 -15.92
C LEU A 461 -12.54 -6.71 -15.26
N ASN A 462 -11.71 -6.09 -14.41
CA ASN A 462 -10.59 -6.69 -13.69
C ASN A 462 -10.34 -5.93 -12.37
N PHE A 463 -9.50 -6.47 -11.48
CA PHE A 463 -9.21 -5.85 -10.21
C PHE A 463 -8.34 -4.62 -10.35
N SER A 464 -7.40 -4.58 -11.30
CA SER A 464 -6.60 -3.37 -11.57
C SER A 464 -7.52 -2.16 -11.78
N GLU A 465 -8.57 -2.27 -12.59
CA GLU A 465 -9.54 -1.19 -12.86
C GLU A 465 -10.34 -0.78 -11.62
N PHE A 466 -10.69 -1.74 -10.74
CA PHE A 466 -11.40 -1.44 -9.49
C PHE A 466 -10.51 -0.69 -8.49
N ILE A 467 -9.25 -1.12 -8.38
CA ILE A 467 -8.26 -0.61 -7.43
C ILE A 467 -7.70 0.74 -7.89
N ASN A 468 -7.43 0.88 -9.18
CA ASN A 468 -6.80 2.05 -9.76
C ASN A 468 -7.76 3.20 -10.09
N ARG A 469 -7.21 4.41 -10.15
CA ARG A 469 -7.84 5.56 -10.81
C ARG A 469 -8.03 5.27 -12.31
N ARG A 470 -8.94 5.98 -12.97
CA ARG A 470 -9.08 5.89 -14.42
C ARG A 470 -8.06 6.77 -15.12
N LEU A 471 -7.56 6.36 -16.27
CA LEU A 471 -6.79 7.25 -17.13
C LEU A 471 -7.75 8.12 -17.94
N SER A 472 -8.38 9.09 -17.27
CA SER A 472 -9.42 9.98 -17.80
C SER A 472 -9.25 11.40 -17.29
N ASN A 473 -9.69 12.40 -18.07
CA ASN A 473 -9.53 13.82 -17.73
C ASN A 473 -10.57 14.36 -16.73
N ASP A 474 -11.47 13.51 -16.22
CA ASP A 474 -12.47 13.86 -15.20
C ASP A 474 -11.98 13.56 -13.77
N ASP A 475 -12.84 13.71 -12.77
CA ASP A 475 -12.51 13.46 -11.37
C ASP A 475 -12.20 11.99 -11.06
N LEU A 476 -12.57 11.06 -11.96
CA LEU A 476 -12.28 9.64 -11.80
C LEU A 476 -10.79 9.31 -11.96
N GLY A 477 -10.04 10.24 -12.55
CA GLY A 477 -8.61 10.10 -12.79
C GLY A 477 -7.69 10.51 -11.67
N VAL A 478 -8.21 10.87 -10.49
CA VAL A 478 -7.40 11.28 -9.32
C VAL A 478 -7.17 10.13 -8.33
N MET A 479 -8.13 9.22 -8.17
CA MET A 479 -8.00 8.08 -7.26
C MET A 479 -8.91 6.89 -7.61
N GLY A 480 -8.62 5.74 -6.98
CA GLY A 480 -9.36 4.49 -7.11
C GLY A 480 -10.80 4.55 -6.61
N ALA A 481 -11.60 3.53 -6.94
CA ALA A 481 -13.04 3.52 -6.66
C ALA A 481 -13.34 3.55 -5.16
N LEU A 482 -12.69 2.70 -4.37
CA LEU A 482 -12.95 2.62 -2.93
C LEU A 482 -12.32 3.81 -2.19
N GLN A 483 -11.17 4.33 -2.61
CA GLN A 483 -10.63 5.57 -2.07
C GLN A 483 -11.56 6.77 -2.32
N SER A 484 -12.15 6.87 -3.51
CA SER A 484 -13.14 7.90 -3.82
C SER A 484 -14.38 7.82 -2.94
N ALA A 485 -14.78 6.61 -2.51
CA ALA A 485 -15.89 6.41 -1.58
C ALA A 485 -15.53 6.80 -0.14
N ILE A 486 -14.28 6.55 0.28
CA ILE A 486 -13.75 6.98 1.59
C ILE A 486 -13.66 8.52 1.67
N ASP A 487 -13.29 9.15 0.57
CA ASP A 487 -12.97 10.58 0.51
C ASP A 487 -14.08 11.45 -0.08
N TYR A 488 -15.30 10.91 -0.17
CA TYR A 488 -16.47 11.60 -0.74
C TYR A 488 -16.74 12.98 -0.10
N ASP A 489 -16.34 13.17 1.16
CA ASP A 489 -16.58 14.36 1.97
C ASP A 489 -15.39 15.34 2.02
N ASP A 490 -14.34 15.16 1.21
CA ASP A 490 -13.17 16.04 1.26
C ASP A 490 -13.47 17.51 0.96
N LYS A 491 -14.52 17.78 0.17
CA LYS A 491 -14.98 19.16 -0.11
C LYS A 491 -15.77 19.77 1.04
N ALA A 492 -16.42 18.94 1.85
CA ALA A 492 -17.29 19.35 2.95
C ALA A 492 -17.36 18.22 3.97
N PRO A 493 -16.50 18.24 5.01
CA PRO A 493 -16.38 17.15 5.98
C PRO A 493 -17.72 16.76 6.60
N ASP A 494 -18.08 15.49 6.50
CA ASP A 494 -19.34 14.93 7.01
C ASP A 494 -19.07 14.11 8.27
N SER A 495 -19.81 14.39 9.34
CA SER A 495 -19.73 13.65 10.61
C SER A 495 -19.90 12.12 10.48
N GLN A 496 -20.57 11.65 9.43
CA GLN A 496 -20.75 10.22 9.14
C GLN A 496 -19.57 9.61 8.36
N SER A 497 -18.61 10.41 7.90
CA SER A 497 -17.40 9.92 7.25
C SER A 497 -16.55 9.09 8.22
N ILE A 498 -15.98 8.00 7.71
CA ILE A 498 -15.07 7.14 8.48
C ILE A 498 -13.80 7.89 8.92
N ASN A 499 -13.43 8.94 8.17
CA ASN A 499 -12.26 9.77 8.41
C ASN A 499 -12.59 11.17 8.93
N TYR A 500 -13.84 11.46 9.30
CA TYR A 500 -14.27 12.79 9.75
C TYR A 500 -13.34 13.42 10.80
N ARG A 501 -12.89 12.63 11.79
CA ARG A 501 -11.99 13.10 12.85
C ARG A 501 -10.64 13.66 12.35
N PHE A 502 -10.21 13.25 11.16
CA PHE A 502 -9.00 13.74 10.50
C PHE A 502 -9.27 14.86 9.49
N LYS A 503 -10.52 15.33 9.40
CA LYS A 503 -10.98 16.38 8.49
C LYS A 503 -11.62 17.57 9.22
N GLN A 504 -12.15 17.34 10.43
CA GLN A 504 -13.00 18.29 11.16
C GLN A 504 -12.26 19.48 11.79
N ALA A 505 -10.98 19.34 12.15
CA ALA A 505 -10.28 20.39 12.90
C ALA A 505 -9.73 21.48 11.96
N PRO A 506 -9.67 22.75 12.42
CA PRO A 506 -9.06 23.83 11.65
C PRO A 506 -7.66 23.48 11.18
N GLY A 507 -7.38 23.69 9.90
CA GLY A 507 -6.06 23.43 9.30
C GLY A 507 -5.78 21.97 8.92
N PHE A 508 -6.72 21.04 9.15
CA PHE A 508 -6.55 19.64 8.72
C PHE A 508 -6.79 19.42 7.24
N MET A 509 -7.48 20.33 6.55
CA MET A 509 -7.78 20.23 5.12
C MET A 509 -6.86 21.15 4.32
N ILE A 510 -6.33 20.63 3.20
CA ILE A 510 -5.68 21.40 2.15
C ILE A 510 -6.74 21.72 1.10
N SER A 511 -6.92 23.01 0.82
CA SER A 511 -7.76 23.51 -0.26
C SER A 511 -6.91 24.01 -1.43
N GLN A 512 -7.55 24.26 -2.58
CA GLN A 512 -6.90 24.90 -3.72
C GLN A 512 -6.20 26.22 -3.35
N ALA A 513 -6.78 27.00 -2.42
CA ALA A 513 -6.20 28.28 -1.98
C ALA A 513 -4.88 28.09 -1.20
N ASP A 514 -4.69 26.94 -0.56
CA ASP A 514 -3.45 26.61 0.14
C ASP A 514 -2.33 26.17 -0.81
N LEU A 515 -2.65 25.81 -2.06
CA LEU A 515 -1.66 25.38 -3.05
C LEU A 515 -0.86 26.53 -3.66
N GLY A 516 -1.26 27.79 -3.45
CA GLY A 516 -0.52 28.97 -3.94
C GLY A 516 -0.27 28.96 -5.46
N THR A 517 0.96 29.26 -5.87
CA THR A 517 1.37 29.36 -7.29
C THR A 517 1.98 28.06 -7.84
N ASN A 518 1.70 26.92 -7.22
CA ASN A 518 2.29 25.63 -7.59
C ASN A 518 1.83 25.14 -8.98
N SER A 519 2.79 24.79 -9.84
CA SER A 519 2.56 24.26 -11.18
C SER A 519 2.28 22.74 -11.15
N PHE A 520 1.16 22.35 -10.54
CA PHE A 520 0.65 20.97 -10.62
C PHE A 520 -0.04 20.74 -11.98
N ALA A 521 0.14 19.55 -12.57
CA ALA A 521 -0.73 19.15 -13.70
C ALA A 521 -2.14 18.83 -13.21
N THR A 522 -2.25 18.28 -12.01
CA THR A 522 -3.53 17.93 -11.37
C THR A 522 -3.53 18.45 -9.92
N PRO A 523 -3.86 19.73 -9.70
CA PRO A 523 -3.87 20.33 -8.36
C PRO A 523 -4.78 19.61 -7.36
N GLU A 524 -5.91 19.05 -7.81
CA GLU A 524 -6.89 18.39 -6.94
C GLU A 524 -6.34 17.12 -6.28
N ALA A 525 -5.30 16.51 -6.85
CA ALA A 525 -4.59 15.39 -6.23
C ALA A 525 -3.76 15.82 -5.00
N ALA A 526 -3.49 17.12 -4.85
CA ALA A 526 -2.78 17.69 -3.70
C ALA A 526 -3.73 18.13 -2.57
N GLU A 527 -5.02 18.31 -2.87
CA GLU A 527 -6.08 18.73 -1.93
C GLU A 527 -6.60 17.56 -1.08
N GLY A 528 -7.28 17.88 0.01
CA GLY A 528 -7.92 16.93 0.94
C GLY A 528 -7.28 16.93 2.33
N SER A 529 -7.52 15.90 3.14
CA SER A 529 -6.97 15.85 4.49
C SER A 529 -5.46 15.82 4.47
N ARG A 530 -4.81 16.79 5.12
CA ARG A 530 -3.38 16.76 5.41
C ARG A 530 -3.00 15.42 5.95
N LEU A 531 -3.78 14.89 6.90
CA LEU A 531 -3.54 13.67 7.66
C LEU A 531 -3.71 12.37 6.87
N ALA A 532 -4.04 12.41 5.56
CA ALA A 532 -4.11 11.21 4.75
C ALA A 532 -2.83 10.35 4.86
N GLY A 533 -3.01 9.03 5.04
CA GLY A 533 -1.92 8.06 5.13
C GLY A 533 -1.29 7.85 6.51
N ILE A 534 -1.60 8.65 7.53
CA ILE A 534 -1.13 8.36 8.91
C ILE A 534 -1.79 7.08 9.47
N PRO A 535 -1.20 6.41 10.48
CA PRO A 535 -1.90 5.37 11.23
C PRO A 535 -3.24 5.88 11.77
N GLY A 536 -4.29 5.09 11.56
CA GLY A 536 -5.65 5.44 11.93
C GLY A 536 -6.43 6.17 10.84
N TYR A 537 -5.80 6.90 9.90
CA TYR A 537 -6.51 7.41 8.72
C TYR A 537 -6.83 6.25 7.79
N ILE A 538 -8.10 5.91 7.62
CA ILE A 538 -8.51 4.78 6.80
C ILE A 538 -8.34 5.10 5.33
N ILE A 539 -7.68 4.22 4.61
CA ILE A 539 -7.51 4.29 3.16
C ILE A 539 -7.96 2.98 2.51
N GLN A 540 -8.00 2.97 1.18
CA GLN A 540 -8.49 1.85 0.39
C GLN A 540 -7.83 0.52 0.76
N SER A 541 -6.50 0.49 0.94
CA SER A 541 -5.80 -0.73 1.37
C SER A 541 -6.24 -1.25 2.73
N ASP A 542 -6.63 -0.38 3.67
CA ASP A 542 -7.02 -0.78 5.02
C ASP A 542 -8.35 -1.54 5.00
N LEU A 543 -9.25 -1.20 4.07
CA LEU A 543 -10.48 -1.94 3.81
C LEU A 543 -10.25 -3.20 2.98
N LEU A 544 -9.35 -3.14 1.99
CA LEU A 544 -9.01 -4.30 1.16
C LEU A 544 -8.28 -5.38 1.95
N LYS A 545 -7.43 -5.00 2.92
CA LYS A 545 -6.64 -5.95 3.71
C LYS A 545 -7.50 -7.09 4.27
N PRO A 546 -8.69 -6.84 4.87
CA PRO A 546 -9.60 -7.90 5.34
C PRO A 546 -10.51 -8.54 4.28
N ILE A 547 -10.87 -7.84 3.19
CA ILE A 547 -11.94 -8.32 2.29
C ILE A 547 -11.45 -8.76 0.91
N ALA A 548 -10.26 -8.36 0.46
CA ALA A 548 -9.80 -8.51 -0.92
C ALA A 548 -9.86 -9.95 -1.44
N ASN A 549 -9.47 -10.93 -0.63
CA ASN A 549 -9.53 -12.36 -0.99
C ASN A 549 -10.96 -12.93 -1.08
N THR A 550 -11.97 -12.14 -0.71
CA THR A 550 -13.39 -12.48 -0.88
C THR A 550 -14.07 -11.63 -1.95
N LEU A 551 -13.34 -10.73 -2.61
CA LEU A 551 -13.89 -9.94 -3.69
C LEU A 551 -13.79 -10.71 -5.02
N ALA A 552 -14.60 -10.31 -5.98
CA ALA A 552 -14.46 -10.66 -7.39
C ALA A 552 -14.98 -9.52 -8.27
N VAL A 553 -14.50 -9.47 -9.50
CA VAL A 553 -15.03 -8.61 -10.57
C VAL A 553 -15.96 -9.35 -11.52
N ARG A 554 -15.94 -10.69 -11.45
CA ARG A 554 -16.75 -11.60 -12.24
C ARG A 554 -17.36 -12.63 -11.31
N ASP A 555 -18.66 -12.88 -11.46
CA ASP A 555 -19.30 -13.96 -10.74
C ASP A 555 -18.93 -15.31 -11.37
N ASP A 556 -18.73 -16.32 -10.52
CA ASP A 556 -18.60 -17.71 -10.94
C ASP A 556 -19.90 -18.48 -10.71
N THR A 557 -20.93 -17.87 -10.14
CA THR A 557 -22.24 -18.50 -9.92
C THR A 557 -23.35 -17.64 -10.52
N PHE A 558 -24.13 -18.24 -11.42
CA PHE A 558 -25.13 -17.56 -12.21
C PHE A 558 -26.50 -18.13 -11.93
N ARG A 559 -27.48 -17.27 -11.70
CA ARG A 559 -28.89 -17.63 -11.75
C ARG A 559 -29.41 -17.32 -13.14
N ILE A 560 -29.73 -18.37 -13.90
CA ILE A 560 -30.24 -18.28 -15.26
C ILE A 560 -31.72 -18.60 -15.23
N ARG A 561 -32.56 -17.66 -15.68
CA ARG A 561 -33.98 -17.88 -15.92
C ARG A 561 -34.23 -18.00 -17.41
N ALA A 562 -34.99 -19.00 -17.81
CA ALA A 562 -35.32 -19.25 -19.21
C ALA A 562 -36.83 -19.45 -19.38
N TYR A 563 -37.28 -19.13 -20.59
CA TYR A 563 -38.66 -19.23 -21.03
C TYR A 563 -38.70 -19.94 -22.39
N GLY A 564 -39.65 -20.86 -22.56
CA GLY A 564 -39.89 -21.54 -23.83
C GLY A 564 -41.37 -21.57 -24.19
N GLU A 565 -41.65 -21.37 -25.48
CA GLU A 565 -42.97 -21.58 -26.08
C GLU A 565 -42.92 -22.73 -27.08
N SER A 566 -44.03 -23.49 -27.15
CA SER A 566 -44.27 -24.43 -28.23
C SER A 566 -45.43 -23.94 -29.07
N ASN A 567 -45.27 -23.96 -30.40
CA ASN A 567 -46.26 -23.49 -31.36
C ASN A 567 -46.86 -24.66 -32.16
N ASP A 568 -48.13 -24.56 -32.49
CA ASP A 568 -48.74 -25.46 -33.49
C ASP A 568 -48.32 -25.10 -34.92
N LYS A 569 -48.80 -25.89 -35.90
CA LYS A 569 -48.51 -25.69 -37.34
C LYS A 569 -49.00 -24.35 -37.89
N THR A 570 -49.85 -23.63 -37.16
CA THR A 570 -50.39 -22.32 -37.54
C THR A 570 -49.64 -21.17 -36.87
N GLY A 571 -48.64 -21.47 -36.03
CA GLY A 571 -47.88 -20.49 -35.26
C GLY A 571 -48.54 -20.09 -33.94
N LYS A 572 -49.63 -20.74 -33.53
CA LYS A 572 -50.30 -20.46 -32.25
C LYS A 572 -49.55 -21.14 -31.11
N VAL A 573 -49.23 -20.39 -30.06
CA VAL A 573 -48.62 -20.92 -28.83
C VAL A 573 -49.59 -21.88 -28.14
N VAL A 574 -49.17 -23.12 -27.94
CA VAL A 574 -49.95 -24.19 -27.28
C VAL A 574 -49.41 -24.58 -25.90
N ALA A 575 -48.15 -24.27 -25.60
CA ALA A 575 -47.56 -24.52 -24.29
C ALA A 575 -46.50 -23.48 -23.95
N ARG A 576 -46.33 -23.21 -22.65
CA ARG A 576 -45.32 -22.32 -22.09
C ARG A 576 -44.63 -22.99 -20.92
N ALA A 577 -43.33 -22.81 -20.79
CA ALA A 577 -42.57 -23.27 -19.65
C ALA A 577 -41.54 -22.23 -19.22
N TRP A 578 -41.34 -22.10 -17.91
CA TRP A 578 -40.31 -21.26 -17.31
C TRP A 578 -39.46 -22.10 -16.39
N CYS A 579 -38.16 -21.88 -16.38
CA CYS A 579 -37.25 -22.55 -15.47
C CYS A 579 -36.17 -21.62 -14.95
N GLU A 580 -35.61 -21.99 -13.81
CA GLU A 580 -34.45 -21.34 -13.20
C GLU A 580 -33.38 -22.40 -12.95
N ALA A 581 -32.16 -22.11 -13.36
CA ALA A 581 -30.98 -22.90 -13.07
C ALA A 581 -29.96 -22.05 -12.30
N VAL A 582 -29.34 -22.61 -11.28
CA VAL A 582 -28.12 -22.07 -10.70
C VAL A 582 -26.95 -22.83 -11.30
N VAL A 583 -26.06 -22.12 -11.97
CA VAL A 583 -24.91 -22.69 -12.69
C VAL A 583 -23.63 -22.12 -12.10
N GLN A 584 -22.68 -22.97 -11.74
CA GLN A 584 -21.39 -22.59 -11.19
C GLN A 584 -20.26 -22.92 -12.17
N ARG A 585 -19.38 -21.95 -12.43
CA ARG A 585 -18.08 -22.13 -13.09
C ARG A 585 -17.09 -22.70 -12.09
N LEU A 586 -16.36 -23.74 -12.50
CA LEU A 586 -15.36 -24.40 -11.67
C LEU A 586 -13.94 -24.10 -12.14
N PRO A 587 -12.90 -24.31 -11.29
CA PRO A 587 -11.51 -24.14 -11.69
C PRO A 587 -11.09 -25.07 -12.83
N GLU A 588 -11.67 -26.27 -12.95
CA GLU A 588 -11.27 -27.24 -13.96
C GLU A 588 -11.66 -26.80 -15.37
N TYR A 589 -10.85 -27.16 -16.36
CA TYR A 589 -11.23 -27.03 -17.76
C TYR A 589 -12.35 -28.00 -18.15
N LEU A 590 -13.09 -27.70 -19.23
CA LEU A 590 -14.14 -28.57 -19.73
C LEU A 590 -13.58 -29.92 -20.19
N ASP A 591 -12.47 -29.88 -20.94
CA ASP A 591 -11.68 -31.05 -21.32
C ASP A 591 -10.57 -31.27 -20.29
N PRO A 592 -10.56 -32.39 -19.55
CA PRO A 592 -9.66 -32.64 -18.44
C PRO A 592 -8.22 -32.97 -18.88
N THR A 593 -7.91 -32.98 -20.17
CA THR A 593 -6.53 -33.17 -20.67
C THR A 593 -5.61 -32.00 -20.32
N ASN A 594 -6.16 -30.80 -20.11
CA ASN A 594 -5.41 -29.68 -19.55
C ASN A 594 -5.71 -29.51 -18.06
N ASP A 595 -4.65 -29.42 -17.27
CA ASP A 595 -4.73 -29.07 -15.86
C ASP A 595 -5.24 -27.64 -15.65
N ALA A 596 -5.88 -27.38 -14.51
CA ALA A 596 -6.49 -26.07 -14.24
C ALA A 596 -5.48 -24.91 -14.17
N ASP A 597 -4.21 -25.18 -13.84
CA ASP A 597 -3.11 -24.20 -13.79
C ASP A 597 -2.47 -23.92 -15.16
N VAL A 598 -2.89 -24.60 -16.24
CA VAL A 598 -2.45 -24.26 -17.59
C VAL A 598 -3.10 -22.95 -18.02
N SER A 599 -2.28 -21.91 -18.21
CA SER A 599 -2.74 -20.58 -18.63
C SER A 599 -3.36 -20.61 -20.03
N SER A 600 -4.44 -19.86 -20.22
CA SER A 600 -5.10 -19.75 -21.53
C SER A 600 -4.35 -18.85 -22.51
N ARG A 601 -3.55 -17.92 -21.98
CA ARG A 601 -2.69 -17.03 -22.73
C ARG A 601 -1.30 -17.04 -22.15
N LEU A 602 -0.31 -16.83 -23.00
CA LEU A 602 1.09 -16.65 -22.63
C LEU A 602 1.46 -15.21 -22.92
N GLN A 603 2.24 -14.61 -22.02
CA GLN A 603 2.83 -13.30 -22.21
C GLN A 603 4.29 -13.47 -22.60
N ASP A 604 4.74 -12.77 -23.63
CA ASP A 604 6.14 -12.77 -24.03
C ASP A 604 6.97 -11.74 -23.24
N ALA A 605 8.28 -11.67 -23.53
CA ALA A 605 9.19 -10.75 -22.85
C ALA A 605 8.90 -9.25 -23.11
N ASN A 606 8.11 -8.94 -24.15
CA ASN A 606 7.69 -7.58 -24.49
C ASN A 606 6.31 -7.24 -23.87
N GLY A 607 5.70 -8.18 -23.16
CA GLY A 607 4.38 -8.01 -22.57
C GLY A 607 3.22 -8.35 -23.51
N GLU A 608 3.49 -8.89 -24.71
CA GLU A 608 2.44 -9.23 -25.67
C GLU A 608 1.78 -10.58 -25.34
N PHE A 609 0.46 -10.59 -25.29
CA PHE A 609 -0.31 -11.81 -25.02
C PHE A 609 -0.62 -12.58 -26.30
N SER A 610 -0.36 -13.88 -26.27
CA SER A 610 -0.73 -14.84 -27.33
C SER A 610 -1.53 -16.02 -26.76
N ASN A 611 -2.27 -16.72 -27.61
CA ASN A 611 -3.01 -17.92 -27.18
C ASN A 611 -2.04 -19.05 -26.83
N ASN A 612 -2.31 -19.78 -25.74
CA ASN A 612 -1.49 -20.92 -25.38
C ASN A 612 -1.82 -22.13 -26.28
N SER A 613 -0.85 -22.57 -27.09
CA SER A 613 -1.00 -23.74 -27.98
C SER A 613 -1.09 -25.08 -27.24
N GLU A 614 -0.80 -25.13 -25.95
CA GLU A 614 -0.94 -26.33 -25.12
C GLU A 614 -2.41 -26.67 -24.80
N LEU A 615 -3.33 -25.70 -24.95
CA LEU A 615 -4.76 -25.95 -24.73
C LEU A 615 -5.35 -26.81 -25.85
N SER A 616 -6.20 -27.77 -25.46
CA SER A 616 -6.98 -28.54 -26.42
C SER A 616 -7.91 -27.63 -27.23
N PRO A 617 -8.32 -28.01 -28.45
CA PRO A 617 -9.28 -27.23 -29.24
C PRO A 617 -10.59 -26.97 -28.50
N THR A 618 -11.02 -27.91 -27.66
CA THR A 618 -12.21 -27.79 -26.81
C THR A 618 -12.02 -26.70 -25.76
N ASN A 619 -10.91 -26.73 -25.01
CA ASN A 619 -10.64 -25.74 -23.97
C ASN A 619 -10.35 -24.36 -24.53
N SER A 620 -9.69 -24.28 -25.68
CA SER A 620 -9.47 -23.03 -26.41
C SER A 620 -10.79 -22.35 -26.82
N ARG A 621 -11.83 -23.15 -27.13
CA ARG A 621 -13.14 -22.65 -27.56
C ARG A 621 -14.10 -22.38 -26.41
N PHE A 622 -14.15 -23.25 -25.41
CA PHE A 622 -15.18 -23.25 -24.36
C PHE A 622 -14.65 -22.92 -22.96
N GLY A 623 -13.36 -23.10 -22.71
CA GLY A 623 -12.72 -22.75 -21.43
C GLY A 623 -13.11 -23.66 -20.27
N ARG A 624 -13.43 -23.04 -19.14
CA ARG A 624 -13.67 -23.73 -17.86
C ARG A 624 -14.99 -24.50 -17.85
N LYS A 625 -15.04 -25.55 -17.03
CA LYS A 625 -16.22 -26.37 -16.81
C LYS A 625 -17.29 -25.59 -16.03
N PHE A 626 -18.55 -25.82 -16.40
CA PHE A 626 -19.70 -25.36 -15.63
C PHE A 626 -20.49 -26.56 -15.10
N ARG A 627 -21.04 -26.44 -13.90
CA ARG A 627 -21.95 -27.42 -13.27
C ARG A 627 -23.29 -26.75 -12.98
N ILE A 628 -24.39 -27.46 -13.21
CA ILE A 628 -25.71 -27.06 -12.74
C ILE A 628 -25.81 -27.51 -11.27
N ASP A 629 -25.86 -26.55 -10.35
CA ASP A 629 -25.99 -26.81 -8.91
C ASP A 629 -27.45 -27.04 -8.52
N SER A 630 -28.38 -26.33 -9.15
CA SER A 630 -29.80 -26.56 -8.97
C SER A 630 -30.60 -26.20 -10.23
N PHE A 631 -31.73 -26.85 -10.39
CA PHE A 631 -32.70 -26.57 -11.44
C PHE A 631 -34.11 -26.69 -10.87
N ARG A 632 -34.98 -25.74 -11.20
CA ARG A 632 -36.40 -25.80 -10.86
C ARG A 632 -37.26 -25.21 -11.97
N TRP A 633 -38.48 -25.73 -12.09
CA TRP A 633 -39.52 -25.13 -12.91
C TRP A 633 -40.12 -23.92 -12.15
N LEU A 634 -40.46 -22.88 -12.89
CA LEU A 634 -41.09 -21.67 -12.38
C LEU A 634 -42.53 -21.58 -12.86
N SER A 635 -43.38 -20.96 -12.04
CA SER A 635 -44.65 -20.42 -12.50
C SER A 635 -44.44 -19.10 -13.27
N ALA A 636 -45.42 -18.72 -14.11
CA ALA A 636 -45.38 -17.47 -14.86
C ALA A 636 -45.26 -16.22 -13.97
N SER A 637 -45.73 -16.29 -12.72
CA SER A 637 -45.74 -15.18 -11.76
C SER A 637 -44.38 -14.94 -11.06
N GLU A 638 -43.41 -15.83 -11.21
CA GLU A 638 -42.11 -15.74 -10.52
C GLU A 638 -41.02 -15.04 -11.34
N VAL A 639 -41.30 -14.75 -12.63
CA VAL A 639 -40.33 -14.22 -13.59
C VAL A 639 -40.37 -12.71 -13.63
#